data_AF-A0A8C6FUL7-F1
#
_entry.id   AF-A0A8C6FUL7-F1
#
_cell.length_a   1.000
_cell.length_b   1.000
_cell.length_c   1.000
_cell.angle_alpha   90.00
_cell.angle_beta   90.00
_cell.angle_gamma   90.00
#
_symmetry.space_group_name_H-M   'P 1'
#
loop_
_entity.id
_entity.type
_entity.pdbx_description
1 polymer ?
#
loop_
_entity_poly.entity_id
_entity_poly.type
_entity_poly.pdbx_seq_one_letter_code
_entity_poly.pdbx_strand_id
1 'polypeptide(L)'
;MAARVLVIGNGGREHTLAWKLAQSTHVKQVLVTPGNAGTACSEKISNTGIVGNLNSVGVRCFGPTAEAAQLESSKRFAKEFMDRHGIATARWKAFNKPEEACDFIMSADFPALVVKASGLAAGKGVIVAKSKEEACEAVREIMQGKAFGEAGETVVIEELLEGEEVSCLCFTDGWTVAPMPPAQDHKRLLEGDQGPNTGGMGAYCPAPQVSKDLLLKIKNTILQRTVDGMQEEGMPYTGVLYAGIMLTKNGPKVLEFNCRFGDPECQVILPLLKSDLYEVIQSTLDGLLCTSLPVWLDNCAAVTVVMASKGYPGDYTKGVEITGFPEAQALGLEVFQGGTALKDGKVVTDGGRVLTVTAIRENLISALEEARKGLAAIKFEGAVYRKDIGFRAIAFLQQPRGLTYKESGVDIAAGNMLVQKIKPLAKATSRPGCDVDLGGFAGLFDLKAAGFTDPLLACGTDGVGTKLKVAQQCSRHDTIGQDLVAMCVNDILAQGAEPLFFLDYFSCGKLDLRTTEAVIAGIAQACRKAGCALLGGETAEMPDMYPPGEYDLAGFAVGAMERDQKLPHLERITEGDAVIGIASSGLHSNGFSLVRKIVAKSSLQYSSPAPDGCGDQTLGDLLLTPTRIYSHSLLPVLRSGHVKAVAHITGGGLLENIPRVLPQKLGVNLDAQTWRVPRIFSWLQQEGHLSEEEMARTFNCGIGAALMVSEDLVKQTLQDIEQHQEEAWVIGRVVACPEGSPRVKVEHLIETMQINGSVLESGTLRNHFSVQPKKARVAVLISGTGSNLQALIDSTREPSSLAHIVIVISNKAAVAGLDKAEKAGIPTRIINHKLYKNRAAFDTAVDEVLEEFSTDIVCLAGFMRILSGPFVRKWNGKMLNIHPSLLPSFKGSNAHEQVLDAGVTVTGCTVHFVAEDVDAGQIILQEAVPVKRGDTVETLSERVKLAEHKIFPSALQLVASGAVRLGENGRICWVTED
;
A
#
# COMPACT_ATOMS: atom_id res chain seq x y z
N MET A 1 -24.27 -10.95 2.32
CA MET A 1 -25.67 -10.48 2.12
C MET A 1 -25.61 -8.98 2.01
N ALA A 2 -26.36 -8.35 1.11
CA ALA A 2 -26.37 -6.89 1.03
C ALA A 2 -27.03 -6.30 2.30
N ALA A 3 -26.36 -5.31 2.91
CA ALA A 3 -26.70 -4.69 4.17
C ALA A 3 -27.91 -3.74 4.06
N ARG A 4 -28.69 -3.64 5.14
CA ARG A 4 -29.65 -2.54 5.32
C ARG A 4 -29.02 -1.54 6.27
N VAL A 5 -29.05 -0.26 5.92
CA VAL A 5 -28.54 0.82 6.77
C VAL A 5 -29.70 1.70 7.18
N LEU A 6 -29.69 2.18 8.43
CA LEU A 6 -30.65 3.15 8.95
C LEU A 6 -29.95 4.49 9.18
N VAL A 7 -30.49 5.56 8.60
CA VAL A 7 -30.07 6.95 8.82
C VAL A 7 -31.13 7.65 9.66
N ILE A 8 -30.72 8.33 10.72
CA ILE A 8 -31.62 9.02 11.65
C ILE A 8 -31.56 10.53 11.39
N GLY A 9 -32.72 11.13 11.12
CA GLY A 9 -32.94 12.55 10.87
C GLY A 9 -33.77 12.78 9.60
N ASN A 10 -33.91 14.05 9.22
CA ASN A 10 -34.79 14.49 8.12
C ASN A 10 -34.27 15.72 7.37
N GLY A 11 -33.04 16.14 7.62
CA GLY A 11 -32.41 17.30 6.98
C GLY A 11 -31.73 16.95 5.66
N GLY A 12 -31.08 17.97 5.08
CA GLY A 12 -30.29 17.80 3.85
C GLY A 12 -29.08 16.90 4.08
N ARG A 13 -28.46 16.99 5.27
CA ARG A 13 -27.38 16.08 5.69
C ARG A 13 -27.80 14.61 5.61
N GLU A 14 -28.96 14.26 6.15
CA GLU A 14 -29.42 12.86 6.16
C GLU A 14 -29.77 12.37 4.75
N HIS A 15 -30.30 13.24 3.89
CA HIS A 15 -30.48 12.91 2.48
C HIS A 15 -29.12 12.65 1.82
N THR A 16 -28.09 13.48 2.02
CA THR A 16 -26.75 13.23 1.45
C THR A 16 -26.12 11.94 1.97
N LEU A 17 -26.25 11.64 3.26
CA LEU A 17 -25.80 10.36 3.83
C LEU A 17 -26.51 9.19 3.15
N ALA A 18 -27.83 9.25 3.01
CA ALA A 18 -28.61 8.20 2.37
C ALA A 18 -28.26 8.02 0.89
N TRP A 19 -28.10 9.13 0.16
CA TRP A 19 -27.62 9.17 -1.23
C TRP A 19 -26.25 8.51 -1.36
N LYS A 20 -25.29 8.87 -0.50
CA LYS A 20 -23.94 8.33 -0.58
C LYS A 20 -23.87 6.85 -0.21
N LEU A 21 -24.61 6.43 0.83
CA LEU A 21 -24.70 5.03 1.24
C LEU A 21 -25.38 4.15 0.18
N ALA A 22 -26.38 4.68 -0.54
CA ALA A 22 -27.07 3.93 -1.60
C ALA A 22 -26.16 3.60 -2.80
N GLN A 23 -25.10 4.38 -3.04
CA GLN A 23 -24.10 4.11 -4.07
C GLN A 23 -23.27 2.85 -3.77
N SER A 24 -23.17 2.45 -2.50
CA SER A 24 -22.44 1.26 -2.10
C SER A 24 -23.03 0.00 -2.74
N THR A 25 -22.16 -0.88 -3.26
CA THR A 25 -22.55 -2.21 -3.73
C THR A 25 -22.88 -3.16 -2.58
N HIS A 26 -22.44 -2.83 -1.36
CA HIS A 26 -22.70 -3.59 -0.15
C HIS A 26 -24.07 -3.28 0.45
N VAL A 27 -24.70 -2.16 0.09
CA VAL A 27 -25.98 -1.70 0.63
C VAL A 27 -27.12 -2.05 -0.34
N LYS A 28 -28.08 -2.85 0.13
CA LYS A 28 -29.33 -3.12 -0.61
C LYS A 28 -30.40 -2.07 -0.38
N GLN A 29 -30.41 -1.47 0.80
CA GLN A 29 -31.49 -0.58 1.20
C GLN A 29 -30.98 0.39 2.27
N VAL A 30 -31.30 1.66 2.09
CA VAL A 30 -31.14 2.70 3.11
C VAL A 30 -32.53 3.10 3.60
N LEU A 31 -32.75 2.95 4.90
CA LEU A 31 -33.93 3.44 5.58
C LEU A 31 -33.60 4.79 6.20
N VAL A 32 -34.51 5.76 6.09
CA VAL A 32 -34.34 7.08 6.73
C VAL A 32 -35.50 7.33 7.68
N THR A 33 -35.23 7.79 8.92
CA THR A 33 -36.28 8.04 9.91
C THR A 33 -36.16 9.42 10.60
N PRO A 34 -37.21 10.26 10.57
CA PRO A 34 -38.44 10.09 9.78
C PRO A 34 -38.22 10.30 8.28
N GLY A 35 -37.08 10.87 7.87
CA GLY A 35 -36.81 11.25 6.48
C GLY A 35 -37.63 12.45 6.01
N ASN A 36 -37.54 12.76 4.71
CA ASN A 36 -38.26 13.86 4.05
C ASN A 36 -38.76 13.42 2.66
N ALA A 37 -39.32 14.34 1.87
CA ALA A 37 -39.84 13.99 0.54
C ALA A 37 -38.76 13.45 -0.42
N GLY A 38 -37.51 13.92 -0.29
CA GLY A 38 -36.39 13.48 -1.14
C GLY A 38 -35.95 12.05 -0.85
N THR A 39 -36.13 11.56 0.38
CA THR A 39 -35.78 10.20 0.78
C THR A 39 -36.96 9.22 0.73
N ALA A 40 -38.15 9.67 0.34
CA ALA A 40 -39.38 8.89 0.42
C ALA A 40 -39.47 7.77 -0.65
N CYS A 41 -39.02 8.04 -1.88
CA CYS A 41 -39.13 7.11 -3.00
C CYS A 41 -37.91 7.23 -3.94
N SER A 42 -36.80 6.59 -3.58
CA SER A 42 -35.67 6.35 -4.48
C SER A 42 -35.34 4.84 -4.50
N GLU A 43 -34.68 4.35 -5.55
CA GLU A 43 -34.56 2.92 -5.87
C GLU A 43 -34.09 2.07 -4.67
N LYS A 44 -33.12 2.56 -3.89
CA LYS A 44 -32.62 1.92 -2.67
C LYS A 44 -33.00 2.66 -1.37
N ILE A 45 -33.67 3.81 -1.43
CA ILE A 45 -33.91 4.67 -0.26
C ILE A 45 -35.40 4.77 0.02
N SER A 46 -35.78 4.57 1.28
CA SER A 46 -37.18 4.67 1.71
C SER A 46 -37.29 5.21 3.14
N ASN A 47 -38.34 5.98 3.42
CA ASN A 47 -38.62 6.47 4.77
C ASN A 47 -39.22 5.37 5.66
N THR A 48 -38.97 5.43 6.97
CA THR A 48 -39.53 4.50 7.95
C THR A 48 -39.95 5.19 9.25
N GLY A 49 -41.00 4.67 9.90
CA GLY A 49 -41.54 5.18 11.16
C GLY A 49 -40.91 4.57 12.42
N ILE A 50 -39.77 3.88 12.31
CA ILE A 50 -39.08 3.28 13.46
C ILE A 50 -38.48 4.38 14.32
N VAL A 51 -39.07 4.63 15.49
CA VAL A 51 -38.54 5.51 16.53
C VAL A 51 -38.18 4.63 17.73
N GLY A 52 -36.90 4.38 17.97
CA GLY A 52 -36.47 3.54 19.10
C GLY A 52 -35.06 3.84 19.57
N ASN A 53 -34.84 3.75 20.89
CA ASN A 53 -33.52 3.81 21.53
C ASN A 53 -32.68 2.61 21.05
N LEU A 54 -31.59 2.87 20.32
CA LEU A 54 -30.69 1.81 19.81
C LEU A 54 -29.75 1.23 20.89
N ASN A 55 -29.82 1.71 22.14
CA ASN A 55 -28.95 1.29 23.25
C ASN A 55 -29.46 0.10 24.07
N SER A 56 -30.32 -0.77 23.52
CA SER A 56 -30.66 -2.05 24.15
C SER A 56 -30.49 -3.23 23.19
N VAL A 57 -29.39 -3.96 23.40
CA VAL A 57 -28.96 -5.27 22.86
C VAL A 57 -28.79 -5.38 21.32
N GLY A 58 -27.54 -5.30 20.86
CA GLY A 58 -27.06 -5.95 19.62
C GLY A 58 -27.06 -5.14 18.32
N VAL A 59 -27.44 -3.86 18.32
CA VAL A 59 -27.42 -3.02 17.09
C VAL A 59 -26.18 -2.14 17.05
N ARG A 60 -25.43 -2.22 15.94
CA ARG A 60 -24.25 -1.36 15.70
C ARG A 60 -24.70 0.06 15.34
N CYS A 61 -24.16 1.07 16.00
CA CYS A 61 -24.50 2.48 15.77
C CYS A 61 -23.24 3.30 15.48
N PHE A 62 -23.26 4.10 14.41
CA PHE A 62 -22.17 5.01 14.05
C PHE A 62 -22.44 6.40 14.61
N GLY A 63 -21.62 6.80 15.58
CA GLY A 63 -21.74 8.04 16.33
C GLY A 63 -21.16 7.84 17.74
N PRO A 64 -20.83 8.94 18.44
CA PRO A 64 -20.25 8.84 19.78
C PRO A 64 -21.29 8.38 20.81
N THR A 65 -20.82 7.85 21.93
CA THR A 65 -21.69 7.61 23.10
C THR A 65 -22.17 8.93 23.71
N ALA A 66 -23.12 8.87 24.64
CA ALA A 66 -23.58 10.07 25.34
C ALA A 66 -22.46 10.75 26.14
N GLU A 67 -21.56 9.96 26.75
CA GLU A 67 -20.38 10.48 27.45
C GLU A 67 -19.44 11.18 26.48
N ALA A 68 -19.11 10.55 25.36
CA ALA A 68 -18.23 11.15 24.35
C ALA A 68 -18.86 12.40 23.68
N ALA A 69 -20.18 12.42 23.54
CA ALA A 69 -20.94 13.55 23.00
C ALA A 69 -21.00 14.77 23.93
N GLN A 70 -20.43 14.71 25.14
CA GLN A 70 -20.24 15.88 26.00
C GLN A 70 -19.38 16.97 25.36
N LEU A 71 -18.50 16.61 24.41
CA LEU A 71 -17.74 17.56 23.59
C LEU A 71 -18.64 18.57 22.85
N GLU A 72 -19.85 18.17 22.44
CA GLU A 72 -20.84 19.10 21.84
C GLU A 72 -21.88 19.56 22.86
N SER A 73 -22.44 18.63 23.63
CA SER A 73 -23.62 18.88 24.45
C SER A 73 -23.34 19.74 25.70
N SER A 74 -22.08 19.86 26.11
CA SER A 74 -21.64 20.72 27.21
C SER A 74 -20.42 21.55 26.79
N LYS A 75 -20.65 22.81 26.44
CA LYS A 75 -19.53 23.72 26.08
C LYS A 75 -18.54 23.88 27.22
N ARG A 76 -19.03 23.89 28.47
CA ARG A 76 -18.14 23.89 29.64
C ARG A 76 -17.21 22.67 29.63
N PHE A 77 -17.74 21.46 29.44
CA PHE A 77 -16.95 20.24 29.37
C PHE A 77 -15.89 20.33 28.26
N ALA A 78 -16.29 20.73 27.06
CA ALA A 78 -15.39 20.84 25.92
C ALA A 78 -14.21 21.79 26.18
N LYS A 79 -14.47 22.93 26.84
CA LYS A 79 -13.44 23.90 27.17
C LYS A 79 -12.49 23.40 28.27
N GLU A 80 -13.03 22.80 29.34
CA GLU A 80 -12.21 22.17 30.39
C GLU A 80 -11.36 21.01 29.82
N PHE A 81 -11.93 20.21 28.92
CA PHE A 81 -11.23 19.14 28.20
C PHE A 81 -10.07 19.68 27.37
N MET A 82 -10.31 20.73 26.58
CA MET A 82 -9.25 21.34 25.77
C MET A 82 -8.11 21.91 26.64
N ASP A 83 -8.43 22.50 27.79
CA ASP A 83 -7.40 22.99 28.73
C ASP A 83 -6.57 21.83 29.32
N ARG A 84 -7.22 20.73 29.73
CA ARG A 84 -6.53 19.54 30.27
C ARG A 84 -5.54 18.93 29.28
N HIS A 85 -5.90 18.91 27.99
CA HIS A 85 -5.11 18.27 26.94
C HIS A 85 -4.23 19.24 26.14
N GLY A 86 -4.21 20.53 26.48
CA GLY A 86 -3.43 21.54 25.77
C GLY A 86 -3.85 21.68 24.30
N ILE A 87 -5.16 21.64 24.03
CA ILE A 87 -5.76 21.91 22.71
C ILE A 87 -6.05 23.41 22.61
N ALA A 88 -5.54 24.07 21.57
CA ALA A 88 -5.64 25.51 21.45
C ALA A 88 -7.10 25.98 21.27
N THR A 89 -7.57 26.84 22.16
CA THR A 89 -8.91 27.47 22.10
C THR A 89 -8.87 28.95 22.53
N ALA A 90 -10.01 29.64 22.49
CA ALA A 90 -10.21 30.97 23.05
C ALA A 90 -10.07 30.95 24.57
N ARG A 91 -9.47 32.00 25.17
CA ARG A 91 -9.49 32.17 26.63
C ARG A 91 -10.94 32.26 27.12
N TRP A 92 -11.26 31.66 28.26
CA TRP A 92 -12.65 31.49 28.65
C TRP A 92 -12.83 31.32 30.16
N LYS A 93 -14.08 31.45 30.63
CA LYS A 93 -14.52 31.05 31.97
C LYS A 93 -16.02 30.73 31.96
N ALA A 94 -16.46 29.80 32.80
CA ALA A 94 -17.88 29.45 32.97
C ALA A 94 -18.48 30.03 34.26
N PHE A 95 -19.77 30.34 34.22
CA PHE A 95 -20.50 30.99 35.31
C PHE A 95 -21.91 30.42 35.47
N ASN A 96 -22.34 30.32 36.73
CA ASN A 96 -23.70 29.94 37.13
C ASN A 96 -24.49 31.10 37.74
N LYS A 97 -23.86 32.28 37.86
CA LYS A 97 -24.51 33.51 38.33
C LYS A 97 -24.25 34.65 37.34
N PRO A 98 -25.29 35.41 36.96
CA PRO A 98 -25.16 36.49 35.98
C PRO A 98 -24.30 37.65 36.49
N GLU A 99 -24.29 37.92 37.81
CA GLU A 99 -23.48 39.00 38.42
C GLU A 99 -21.98 38.71 38.26
N GLU A 100 -21.53 37.52 38.67
CA GLU A 100 -20.12 37.09 38.55
C GLU A 100 -19.66 37.03 37.08
N ALA A 101 -20.57 36.66 36.16
CA ALA A 101 -20.32 36.66 34.73
C ALA A 101 -20.12 38.09 34.17
N CYS A 102 -20.95 39.05 34.59
CA CYS A 102 -20.81 40.45 34.21
C CYS A 102 -19.53 41.06 34.78
N ASP A 103 -19.19 40.76 36.04
CA ASP A 103 -17.95 41.24 36.66
C ASP A 103 -16.71 40.73 35.90
N PHE A 104 -16.73 39.48 35.44
CA PHE A 104 -15.66 38.94 34.59
C PHE A 104 -15.55 39.67 33.25
N ILE A 105 -16.67 39.90 32.55
CA ILE A 105 -16.68 40.66 31.29
C ILE A 105 -16.08 42.06 31.50
N MET A 106 -16.48 42.74 32.58
CA MET A 106 -16.04 44.10 32.87
C MET A 106 -14.56 44.16 33.25
N SER A 107 -14.07 43.19 34.03
CA SER A 107 -12.68 43.16 34.53
C SER A 107 -11.66 42.48 33.61
N ALA A 108 -12.09 41.69 32.61
CA ALA A 108 -11.18 41.00 31.70
C ALA A 108 -10.28 41.98 30.92
N ASP A 109 -8.99 41.63 30.81
CA ASP A 109 -7.95 42.33 30.05
C ASP A 109 -7.95 41.95 28.55
N PHE A 110 -8.91 41.14 28.13
CA PHE A 110 -9.13 40.71 26.75
C PHE A 110 -10.61 40.88 26.35
N PRO A 111 -10.94 40.85 25.04
CA PRO A 111 -12.32 41.04 24.59
C PRO A 111 -13.19 39.80 24.89
N ALA A 112 -13.61 39.66 26.16
CA ALA A 112 -14.54 38.65 26.65
C ALA A 112 -15.97 38.95 26.19
N LEU A 113 -16.20 38.88 24.87
CA LEU A 113 -17.40 39.38 24.20
C LEU A 113 -18.27 38.28 23.57
N VAL A 114 -17.86 37.01 23.67
CA VAL A 114 -18.64 35.89 23.15
C VAL A 114 -19.29 35.17 24.33
N VAL A 115 -20.62 35.19 24.38
CA VAL A 115 -21.43 34.57 25.44
C VAL A 115 -22.15 33.36 24.86
N LYS A 116 -21.87 32.18 25.42
CA LYS A 116 -22.44 30.92 24.97
C LYS A 116 -23.22 30.24 26.08
N ALA A 117 -24.46 29.83 25.83
CA ALA A 117 -25.18 28.90 26.68
C ALA A 117 -24.47 27.53 26.66
N SER A 118 -24.23 26.92 27.82
CA SER A 118 -23.45 25.68 27.91
C SER A 118 -24.16 24.49 27.26
N GLY A 119 -25.49 24.40 27.40
CA GLY A 119 -26.29 23.32 26.81
C GLY A 119 -26.60 23.48 25.32
N LEU A 120 -27.34 22.51 24.78
CA LEU A 120 -27.79 22.50 23.38
C LEU A 120 -28.92 23.51 23.14
N ALA A 121 -28.63 24.59 22.42
CA ALA A 121 -29.57 25.67 22.11
C ALA A 121 -29.87 25.80 20.59
N ALA A 122 -29.78 24.68 19.85
CA ALA A 122 -30.06 24.60 18.41
C ALA A 122 -29.36 25.70 17.54
N GLY A 123 -28.12 26.04 17.89
CA GLY A 123 -27.33 27.08 17.20
C GLY A 123 -27.73 28.54 17.52
N LYS A 124 -28.72 28.77 18.39
CA LYS A 124 -29.19 30.11 18.80
C LYS A 124 -28.60 30.59 20.13
N GLY A 125 -27.95 29.71 20.90
CA GLY A 125 -27.39 30.05 22.21
C GLY A 125 -25.98 30.62 22.19
N VAL A 126 -25.55 31.26 21.09
CA VAL A 126 -24.25 31.93 20.97
C VAL A 126 -24.49 33.37 20.55
N ILE A 127 -24.07 34.30 21.40
CA ILE A 127 -24.16 35.75 21.15
C ILE A 127 -22.74 36.30 21.07
N VAL A 128 -22.43 36.96 19.96
CA VAL A 128 -21.17 37.67 19.74
C VAL A 128 -21.46 39.16 19.89
N ALA A 129 -21.14 39.70 21.07
CA ALA A 129 -21.38 41.09 21.42
C ALA A 129 -20.31 42.02 20.82
N LYS A 130 -20.68 43.27 20.57
CA LYS A 130 -19.80 44.33 20.09
C LYS A 130 -19.20 45.16 21.22
N SER A 131 -19.79 45.10 22.42
CA SER A 131 -19.30 45.80 23.61
C SER A 131 -19.48 44.98 24.88
N LYS A 132 -18.79 45.38 25.95
CA LYS A 132 -18.91 44.73 27.27
C LYS A 132 -20.33 44.84 27.83
N GLU A 133 -21.01 45.94 27.55
CA GLU A 133 -22.40 46.18 27.96
C GLU A 133 -23.36 45.20 27.26
N GLU A 134 -23.21 45.05 25.94
CA GLU A 134 -24.01 44.09 25.15
C GLU A 134 -23.74 42.64 25.58
N ALA A 135 -22.49 42.30 25.92
CA ALA A 135 -22.16 40.99 26.47
C ALA A 135 -22.84 40.74 27.84
N CYS A 136 -22.90 41.76 28.71
CA CYS A 136 -23.62 41.65 29.99
C CYS A 136 -25.13 41.52 29.78
N GLU A 137 -25.70 42.20 28.78
CA GLU A 137 -27.11 42.06 28.41
C GLU A 137 -27.41 40.64 27.91
N ALA A 138 -26.55 40.09 27.04
CA ALA A 138 -26.63 38.72 26.57
C ALA A 138 -26.59 37.68 27.71
N VAL A 139 -25.75 37.89 28.73
CA VAL A 139 -25.72 37.05 29.93
C VAL A 139 -27.07 37.08 30.65
N ARG A 140 -27.66 38.26 30.84
CA ARG A 140 -28.96 38.40 31.52
C ARG A 140 -30.09 37.76 30.70
N GLU A 141 -30.08 37.93 29.38
CA GLU A 141 -31.07 37.31 28.50
C GLU A 141 -31.03 35.77 28.59
N ILE A 142 -29.82 35.19 28.55
CA ILE A 142 -29.65 33.73 28.65
C ILE A 142 -30.05 33.20 30.03
N MET A 143 -29.57 33.83 31.11
CA MET A 143 -29.70 33.27 32.47
C MET A 143 -30.97 33.70 33.22
N GLN A 144 -31.35 34.98 33.15
CA GLN A 144 -32.52 35.51 33.87
C GLN A 144 -33.79 35.42 33.04
N GLY A 145 -33.69 35.63 31.72
CA GLY A 145 -34.82 35.48 30.79
C GLY A 145 -35.24 34.03 30.55
N LYS A 146 -34.44 33.05 31.01
CA LYS A 146 -34.58 31.61 30.72
C LYS A 146 -34.83 31.34 29.24
N ALA A 147 -34.23 32.14 28.35
CA ALA A 147 -34.47 32.09 26.91
C ALA A 147 -34.24 30.70 26.29
N PHE A 148 -33.44 29.86 26.95
CA PHE A 148 -33.10 28.50 26.51
C PHE A 148 -33.38 27.41 27.56
N GLY A 149 -34.21 27.68 28.58
CA GLY A 149 -34.52 26.70 29.64
C GLY A 149 -33.27 26.25 30.42
N GLU A 150 -33.18 24.96 30.76
CA GLU A 150 -32.04 24.36 31.49
C GLU A 150 -30.70 24.51 30.74
N ALA A 151 -30.71 24.65 29.41
CA ALA A 151 -29.49 24.84 28.62
C ALA A 151 -28.75 26.16 28.91
N GLY A 152 -29.45 27.13 29.54
CA GLY A 152 -28.94 28.45 29.92
C GLY A 152 -28.51 28.60 31.39
N GLU A 153 -28.55 27.54 32.21
CA GLU A 153 -28.16 27.63 33.63
C GLU A 153 -26.68 27.94 33.85
N THR A 154 -25.84 27.48 32.93
CA THR A 154 -24.42 27.82 32.87
C THR A 154 -24.11 28.55 31.57
N VAL A 155 -23.39 29.67 31.66
CA VAL A 155 -22.85 30.38 30.50
C VAL A 155 -21.33 30.23 30.45
N VAL A 156 -20.80 30.10 29.24
CA VAL A 156 -19.38 30.17 28.93
C VAL A 156 -19.12 31.53 28.28
N ILE A 157 -18.26 32.34 28.88
CA ILE A 157 -17.78 33.59 28.30
C ILE A 157 -16.39 33.34 27.76
N GLU A 158 -16.15 33.70 26.49
CA GLU A 158 -14.86 33.51 25.84
C GLU A 158 -14.37 34.76 25.09
N GLU A 159 -13.07 34.76 24.83
CA GLU A 159 -12.38 35.74 23.98
C GLU A 159 -12.95 35.74 22.56
N LEU A 160 -13.24 36.93 22.04
CA LEU A 160 -13.55 37.14 20.64
C LEU A 160 -12.30 36.92 19.79
N LEU A 161 -12.27 35.81 19.05
CA LEU A 161 -11.19 35.51 18.11
C LEU A 161 -11.44 36.17 16.75
N GLU A 162 -10.38 36.67 16.12
CA GLU A 162 -10.40 37.22 14.77
C GLU A 162 -9.66 36.29 13.80
N GLY A 163 -10.26 36.05 12.63
CA GLY A 163 -9.68 35.19 11.60
C GLY A 163 -10.72 34.68 10.59
N GLU A 164 -10.29 33.71 9.79
CA GLU A 164 -11.17 32.92 8.93
C GLU A 164 -11.70 31.71 9.70
N GLU A 165 -13.01 31.48 9.67
CA GLU A 165 -13.63 30.27 10.24
C GLU A 165 -13.60 29.15 9.20
N VAL A 166 -13.16 27.97 9.62
CA VAL A 166 -13.13 26.76 8.79
C VAL A 166 -13.58 25.55 9.60
N SER A 167 -14.18 24.60 8.92
CA SER A 167 -14.69 23.35 9.48
C SER A 167 -13.75 22.22 9.13
N CYS A 168 -13.17 21.60 10.15
CA CYS A 168 -12.27 20.45 10.00
C CYS A 168 -12.91 19.22 10.64
N LEU A 169 -13.20 18.23 9.82
CA LEU A 169 -13.86 16.99 10.22
C LEU A 169 -12.90 15.82 10.10
N CYS A 170 -13.14 14.74 10.84
CA CYS A 170 -12.52 13.45 10.61
C CYS A 170 -13.49 12.30 10.87
N PHE A 171 -13.23 11.17 10.20
CA PHE A 171 -13.66 9.87 10.70
C PHE A 171 -12.67 9.41 11.77
N THR A 172 -13.19 8.80 12.84
CA THR A 172 -12.35 8.17 13.86
C THR A 172 -13.02 6.96 14.50
N ASP A 173 -12.22 5.92 14.73
CA ASP A 173 -12.60 4.66 15.37
C ASP A 173 -12.20 4.60 16.86
N GLY A 174 -11.86 5.75 17.45
CA GLY A 174 -11.33 5.87 18.80
C GLY A 174 -9.80 5.90 18.88
N TRP A 175 -9.10 5.56 17.80
CA TRP A 175 -7.63 5.55 17.74
C TRP A 175 -7.09 6.25 16.49
N THR A 176 -7.59 5.83 15.34
CA THR A 176 -7.21 6.37 14.04
C THR A 176 -7.99 7.64 13.75
N VAL A 177 -7.31 8.68 13.27
CA VAL A 177 -7.95 9.88 12.73
C VAL A 177 -7.71 10.00 11.23
N ALA A 178 -8.80 9.94 10.46
CA ALA A 178 -8.81 10.18 9.02
C ALA A 178 -9.48 11.53 8.71
N PRO A 179 -8.70 12.62 8.50
CA PRO A 179 -9.26 13.94 8.24
C PRO A 179 -9.98 14.01 6.89
N MET A 180 -11.07 14.76 6.86
CA MET A 180 -11.78 15.16 5.65
C MET A 180 -11.18 16.47 5.11
N PRO A 181 -11.35 16.79 3.82
CA PRO A 181 -10.99 18.10 3.29
C PRO A 181 -11.76 19.19 4.05
N PRO A 182 -11.12 20.30 4.42
CA PRO A 182 -11.74 21.35 5.22
C PRO A 182 -12.85 22.01 4.41
N ALA A 183 -13.98 22.30 5.07
CA ALA A 183 -15.10 23.00 4.48
C ALA A 183 -15.27 24.39 5.12
N GLN A 184 -16.06 25.24 4.50
CA GLN A 184 -16.50 26.50 5.11
C GLN A 184 -17.96 26.74 4.75
N ASP A 185 -18.75 27.11 5.76
CA ASP A 185 -20.16 27.44 5.61
C ASP A 185 -20.38 28.96 5.60
N HIS A 186 -21.62 29.35 5.27
CA HIS A 186 -22.08 30.73 5.32
C HIS A 186 -23.32 30.82 6.20
N LYS A 187 -23.13 31.19 7.47
CA LYS A 187 -24.21 31.27 8.47
C LYS A 187 -25.18 32.43 8.24
N ARG A 188 -24.75 33.53 7.63
CA ARG A 188 -25.55 34.76 7.47
C ARG A 188 -26.57 34.64 6.34
N LEU A 189 -27.80 35.14 6.58
CA LEU A 189 -28.94 35.03 5.66
C LEU A 189 -28.72 35.75 4.32
N LEU A 190 -28.18 36.97 4.37
CA LEU A 190 -28.07 37.86 3.22
C LEU A 190 -26.65 37.82 2.62
N GLU A 191 -26.56 38.22 1.35
CA GLU A 191 -25.30 38.36 0.62
C GLU A 191 -24.38 39.38 1.31
N GLY A 192 -23.07 39.20 1.17
CA GLY A 192 -22.05 40.00 1.88
C GLY A 192 -21.98 39.69 3.38
N ASP A 193 -22.41 38.49 3.77
CA ASP A 193 -22.48 38.02 5.15
C ASP A 193 -23.29 38.96 6.09
N GLN A 194 -24.42 39.48 5.59
CA GLN A 194 -25.31 40.38 6.33
C GLN A 194 -26.56 39.66 6.89
N GLY A 195 -27.31 40.36 7.75
CA GLY A 195 -28.55 39.84 8.32
C GLY A 195 -28.34 38.86 9.48
N PRO A 196 -29.41 38.20 9.95
CA PRO A 196 -29.33 37.30 11.11
C PRO A 196 -28.51 36.04 10.82
N ASN A 197 -27.97 35.42 11.87
CA ASN A 197 -27.40 34.08 11.79
C ASN A 197 -28.51 33.07 11.50
N THR A 198 -28.17 32.06 10.70
CA THR A 198 -29.03 30.94 10.32
C THR A 198 -28.32 29.63 10.65
N GLY A 199 -28.95 28.50 10.33
CA GLY A 199 -28.27 27.20 10.37
C GLY A 199 -27.23 26.98 9.27
N GLY A 200 -27.07 27.93 8.34
CA GLY A 200 -26.18 27.86 7.18
C GLY A 200 -26.97 27.99 5.87
N MET A 201 -26.60 28.97 5.04
CA MET A 201 -27.19 29.29 3.73
C MET A 201 -26.43 28.69 2.54
N GLY A 202 -25.30 28.04 2.80
CA GLY A 202 -24.49 27.35 1.81
C GLY A 202 -23.15 26.96 2.40
N ALA A 203 -22.43 26.11 1.69
CA ALA A 203 -21.08 25.69 2.06
C ALA A 203 -20.27 25.35 0.81
N TYR A 204 -18.95 25.26 0.97
CA TYR A 204 -18.05 24.78 -0.07
C TYR A 204 -16.90 23.95 0.51
N CYS A 205 -16.32 23.12 -0.34
CA CYS A 205 -15.20 22.25 -0.01
C CYS A 205 -14.34 21.99 -1.27
N PRO A 206 -12.99 22.00 -1.19
CA PRO A 206 -12.18 22.33 -0.02
C PRO A 206 -12.06 23.84 0.23
N ALA A 207 -11.80 24.24 1.48
CA ALA A 207 -11.49 25.61 1.88
C ALA A 207 -10.01 25.95 1.55
N PRO A 208 -9.73 26.81 0.55
CA PRO A 208 -8.36 27.03 0.03
C PRO A 208 -7.42 27.73 1.01
N GLN A 209 -7.96 28.36 2.06
CA GLN A 209 -7.19 29.02 3.12
C GLN A 209 -6.40 28.04 3.98
N VAL A 210 -6.80 26.76 3.98
CA VAL A 210 -6.13 25.69 4.72
C VAL A 210 -5.19 24.94 3.79
N SER A 211 -3.89 25.24 3.90
CA SER A 211 -2.86 24.46 3.18
C SER A 211 -2.80 23.02 3.69
N LYS A 212 -2.20 22.10 2.91
CA LYS A 212 -1.98 20.71 3.35
C LYS A 212 -1.18 20.63 4.65
N ASP A 213 -0.16 21.48 4.80
CA ASP A 213 0.66 21.55 6.01
C ASP A 213 -0.16 22.04 7.22
N LEU A 214 -1.03 23.03 7.01
CA LEU A 214 -1.93 23.52 8.06
C LEU A 214 -2.99 22.46 8.43
N LEU A 215 -3.54 21.72 7.46
CA LEU A 215 -4.46 20.62 7.71
C LEU A 215 -3.78 19.51 8.53
N LEU A 216 -2.52 19.18 8.23
CA LEU A 216 -1.74 18.23 9.02
C LEU A 216 -1.49 18.74 10.45
N LYS A 217 -1.20 20.03 10.61
CA LYS A 217 -1.10 20.67 11.93
C LYS A 217 -2.42 20.56 12.70
N ILE A 218 -3.55 20.86 12.06
CA ILE A 218 -4.89 20.72 12.66
C ILE A 218 -5.16 19.26 13.04
N LYS A 219 -4.86 18.31 12.15
CA LYS A 219 -4.99 16.87 12.44
C LYS A 219 -4.24 16.51 13.72
N ASN A 220 -2.96 16.87 13.82
CA ASN A 220 -2.11 16.40 14.91
C ASN A 220 -2.36 17.14 16.23
N THR A 221 -2.60 18.45 16.17
CA THR A 221 -2.68 19.29 17.39
C THR A 221 -4.10 19.46 17.92
N ILE A 222 -5.13 19.16 17.11
CA ILE A 222 -6.53 19.30 17.49
C ILE A 222 -7.24 17.96 17.38
N LEU A 223 -7.35 17.39 16.18
CA LEU A 223 -8.23 16.22 15.96
C LEU A 223 -7.71 14.95 16.66
N GLN A 224 -6.47 14.54 16.38
CA GLN A 224 -5.83 13.38 17.00
C GLN A 224 -5.71 13.58 18.51
N ARG A 225 -5.25 14.75 18.95
CA ARG A 225 -5.14 15.08 20.38
C ARG A 225 -6.49 15.03 21.11
N THR A 226 -7.59 15.40 20.44
CA THR A 226 -8.94 15.25 21.02
C THR A 226 -9.32 13.78 21.15
N VAL A 227 -9.09 12.97 20.12
CA VAL A 227 -9.39 11.53 20.16
C VAL A 227 -8.55 10.83 21.23
N ASP A 228 -7.24 11.09 21.28
CA ASP A 228 -6.33 10.54 22.28
C ASP A 228 -6.76 10.94 23.69
N GLY A 229 -7.06 12.21 23.93
CA GLY A 229 -7.50 12.68 25.25
C GLY A 229 -8.82 12.08 25.71
N MET A 230 -9.77 11.88 24.79
CA MET A 230 -11.05 11.20 25.11
C MET A 230 -10.83 9.72 25.44
N GLN A 231 -9.91 9.05 24.74
CA GLN A 231 -9.50 7.68 25.03
C GLN A 231 -8.80 7.57 26.40
N GLU A 232 -7.90 8.50 26.73
CA GLU A 232 -7.20 8.57 28.02
C GLU A 232 -8.15 8.78 29.20
N GLU A 233 -9.21 9.58 29.02
CA GLU A 233 -10.23 9.81 30.04
C GLU A 233 -11.30 8.69 30.10
N GLY A 234 -11.13 7.59 29.36
CA GLY A 234 -12.01 6.42 29.39
C GLY A 234 -13.36 6.64 28.68
N MET A 235 -13.45 7.65 27.80
CA MET A 235 -14.64 8.02 27.05
C MET A 235 -14.34 7.98 25.54
N PRO A 236 -14.00 6.81 24.95
CA PRO A 236 -13.56 6.70 23.57
C PRO A 236 -14.54 7.37 22.60
N TYR A 237 -14.01 8.22 21.72
CA TYR A 237 -14.81 8.93 20.73
C TYR A 237 -14.79 8.18 19.39
N THR A 238 -15.95 7.68 18.95
CA THR A 238 -16.10 6.97 17.67
C THR A 238 -17.13 7.67 16.78
N GLY A 239 -16.84 7.81 15.49
CA GLY A 239 -17.75 8.39 14.51
C GLY A 239 -17.14 9.56 13.75
N VAL A 240 -17.92 10.65 13.63
CA VAL A 240 -17.44 11.90 13.01
C VAL A 240 -17.17 12.92 14.11
N LEU A 241 -15.92 13.35 14.22
CA LEU A 241 -15.55 14.51 15.03
C LEU A 241 -15.52 15.72 14.12
N TYR A 242 -16.27 16.76 14.48
CA TYR A 242 -16.25 18.05 13.82
C TYR A 242 -15.59 19.06 14.75
N ALA A 243 -14.63 19.83 14.23
CA ALA A 243 -14.05 20.97 14.91
C ALA A 243 -14.29 22.24 14.08
N GLY A 244 -15.02 23.19 14.65
CA GLY A 244 -15.08 24.56 14.12
C GLY A 244 -13.82 25.30 14.56
N ILE A 245 -13.02 25.79 13.61
CA ILE A 245 -11.70 26.35 13.86
C ILE A 245 -11.63 27.79 13.35
N MET A 246 -11.09 28.67 14.18
CA MET A 246 -10.68 30.01 13.79
C MET A 246 -9.20 30.01 13.41
N LEU A 247 -8.88 30.46 12.19
CA LEU A 247 -7.52 30.67 11.72
C LEU A 247 -7.01 32.04 12.17
N THR A 248 -6.42 32.07 13.37
CA THR A 248 -5.88 33.31 13.95
C THR A 248 -4.43 33.57 13.55
N LYS A 249 -3.92 34.77 13.80
CA LYS A 249 -2.48 35.09 13.64
C LYS A 249 -1.56 34.19 14.46
N ASN A 250 -2.07 33.63 15.57
CA ASN A 250 -1.34 32.73 16.46
C ASN A 250 -1.55 31.25 16.13
N GLY A 251 -2.20 30.94 15.00
CA GLY A 251 -2.50 29.58 14.55
C GLY A 251 -3.98 29.17 14.74
N PRO A 252 -4.32 27.91 14.42
CA PRO A 252 -5.68 27.40 14.49
C PRO A 252 -6.13 27.27 15.95
N LYS A 253 -7.32 27.77 16.25
CA LYS A 253 -7.97 27.66 17.56
C LYS A 253 -9.37 27.10 17.43
N VAL A 254 -9.72 26.13 18.28
CA VAL A 254 -11.06 25.53 18.31
C VAL A 254 -12.07 26.52 18.89
N LEU A 255 -13.16 26.74 18.15
CA LEU A 255 -14.35 27.49 18.56
C LEU A 255 -15.34 26.59 19.28
N GLU A 256 -15.59 25.41 18.72
CA GLU A 256 -16.51 24.39 19.23
C GLU A 256 -16.26 23.03 18.56
N PHE A 257 -16.72 21.97 19.23
CA PHE A 257 -16.85 20.65 18.63
C PHE A 257 -18.32 20.33 18.32
N ASN A 258 -18.54 19.57 17.26
CA ASN A 258 -19.81 18.91 16.99
C ASN A 258 -19.57 17.41 16.81
N CYS A 259 -20.61 16.62 17.09
CA CYS A 259 -20.49 15.17 17.16
C CYS A 259 -21.02 14.43 15.91
N ARG A 260 -21.15 15.15 14.81
CA ARG A 260 -21.75 14.72 13.54
C ARG A 260 -21.29 15.63 12.41
N PHE A 261 -21.63 15.28 11.18
CA PHE A 261 -21.48 16.22 10.05
C PHE A 261 -22.30 17.50 10.26
N GLY A 262 -21.75 18.64 9.83
CA GLY A 262 -22.48 19.89 9.69
C GLY A 262 -23.52 19.83 8.57
N ASP A 263 -24.50 20.73 8.62
CA ASP A 263 -25.51 20.93 7.57
C ASP A 263 -25.55 22.43 7.27
N PRO A 264 -25.04 22.92 6.11
CA PRO A 264 -24.99 22.19 4.83
C PRO A 264 -23.61 21.62 4.40
N GLU A 265 -22.65 21.43 5.30
CA GLU A 265 -21.29 21.00 4.91
C GLU A 265 -21.22 19.53 4.46
N CYS A 266 -22.07 18.66 5.01
CA CYS A 266 -22.18 17.27 4.55
C CYS A 266 -22.42 17.19 3.04
N GLN A 267 -23.24 18.12 2.53
CA GLN A 267 -23.66 18.25 1.13
C GLN A 267 -22.52 18.66 0.18
N VAL A 268 -21.35 19.06 0.69
CA VAL A 268 -20.15 19.36 -0.13
C VAL A 268 -18.97 18.43 0.18
N ILE A 269 -18.92 17.84 1.38
CA ILE A 269 -17.85 16.89 1.75
C ILE A 269 -18.10 15.52 1.11
N LEU A 270 -19.27 14.92 1.34
CA LEU A 270 -19.54 13.55 0.87
C LEU A 270 -19.55 13.38 -0.66
N PRO A 271 -19.95 14.38 -1.47
CA PRO A 271 -19.81 14.26 -2.92
C PRO A 271 -18.37 14.19 -3.41
N LEU A 272 -17.40 14.69 -2.61
CA LEU A 272 -15.97 14.57 -2.91
C LEU A 272 -15.36 13.25 -2.42
N LEU A 273 -16.09 12.42 -1.66
CA LEU A 273 -15.60 11.14 -1.18
C LEU A 273 -15.61 10.11 -2.32
N LYS A 274 -14.43 9.63 -2.72
CA LYS A 274 -14.27 8.57 -3.72
C LYS A 274 -14.47 7.18 -3.11
N SER A 275 -14.03 6.98 -1.87
CA SER A 275 -14.22 5.72 -1.15
C SER A 275 -15.71 5.38 -0.93
N ASP A 276 -16.00 4.10 -0.75
CA ASP A 276 -17.32 3.65 -0.33
C ASP A 276 -17.57 4.05 1.13
N LEU A 277 -18.55 4.94 1.35
CA LEU A 277 -18.89 5.43 2.69
C LEU A 277 -19.33 4.30 3.63
N TYR A 278 -19.95 3.24 3.11
CA TYR A 278 -20.36 2.10 3.92
C TYR A 278 -19.14 1.36 4.47
N GLU A 279 -18.09 1.16 3.68
CA GLU A 279 -16.85 0.50 4.11
C GLU A 279 -16.10 1.33 5.16
N VAL A 280 -16.02 2.65 4.94
CA VAL A 280 -15.42 3.58 5.92
C VAL A 280 -16.17 3.52 7.25
N ILE A 281 -17.51 3.56 7.22
CA ILE A 281 -18.31 3.46 8.45
C ILE A 281 -18.16 2.08 9.10
N GLN A 282 -18.19 0.99 8.32
CA GLN A 282 -18.08 -0.36 8.87
C GLN A 282 -16.72 -0.57 9.54
N SER A 283 -15.62 -0.22 8.86
CA SER A 283 -14.28 -0.31 9.43
C SER A 283 -14.11 0.58 10.66
N THR A 284 -14.71 1.78 10.66
CA THR A 284 -14.74 2.64 11.85
C THR A 284 -15.43 1.95 13.03
N LEU A 285 -16.58 1.31 12.80
CA LEU A 285 -17.29 0.55 13.82
C LEU A 285 -16.53 -0.72 14.26
N ASP A 286 -15.65 -1.26 13.42
CA ASP A 286 -14.84 -2.45 13.69
C ASP A 286 -13.51 -2.11 14.39
N GLY A 287 -13.18 -0.82 14.61
CA GLY A 287 -11.87 -0.42 15.16
C GLY A 287 -10.72 -0.58 14.17
N LEU A 288 -11.01 -0.57 12.87
CA LEU A 288 -10.09 -0.88 11.78
C LEU A 288 -10.07 0.23 10.72
N LEU A 289 -10.31 1.49 11.08
CA LEU A 289 -10.37 2.59 10.11
C LEU A 289 -9.05 2.72 9.32
N CYS A 290 -7.92 2.34 9.91
CA CYS A 290 -6.62 2.33 9.23
C CYS A 290 -6.56 1.40 8.00
N THR A 291 -7.44 0.39 7.90
CA THR A 291 -7.50 -0.52 6.74
C THR A 291 -8.39 -0.01 5.62
N SER A 292 -9.18 1.05 5.86
CA SER A 292 -10.12 1.64 4.89
C SER A 292 -10.10 3.17 4.99
N LEU A 293 -8.92 3.76 4.76
CA LEU A 293 -8.74 5.21 4.85
C LEU A 293 -9.50 5.97 3.74
N PRO A 294 -10.10 7.11 4.10
CA PRO A 294 -10.45 8.25 3.28
C PRO A 294 -9.80 8.44 1.91
N VAL A 295 -10.43 8.15 0.77
CA VAL A 295 -9.93 8.67 -0.53
C VAL A 295 -10.90 9.71 -1.06
N TRP A 296 -10.37 10.88 -1.40
CA TRP A 296 -11.13 12.05 -1.85
C TRP A 296 -10.81 12.37 -3.31
N LEU A 297 -11.72 13.05 -4.00
CA LEU A 297 -11.48 13.57 -5.35
C LEU A 297 -10.50 14.73 -5.31
N ASP A 298 -9.39 14.60 -6.02
CA ASP A 298 -8.41 15.68 -6.22
C ASP A 298 -8.83 16.62 -7.36
N ASN A 299 -8.35 17.87 -7.34
CA ASN A 299 -8.56 18.89 -8.38
C ASN A 299 -10.05 19.19 -8.69
N CYS A 300 -10.92 19.03 -7.70
CA CYS A 300 -12.33 19.37 -7.78
C CYS A 300 -12.75 20.18 -6.54
N ALA A 301 -13.79 20.99 -6.70
CA ALA A 301 -14.47 21.69 -5.63
C ALA A 301 -15.97 21.43 -5.70
N ALA A 302 -16.58 21.27 -4.53
CA ALA A 302 -18.02 21.18 -4.35
C ALA A 302 -18.53 22.47 -3.72
N VAL A 303 -19.61 23.01 -4.27
CA VAL A 303 -20.34 24.18 -3.72
C VAL A 303 -21.79 23.79 -3.59
N THR A 304 -22.38 24.10 -2.44
CA THR A 304 -23.82 23.93 -2.20
C THR A 304 -24.47 25.23 -1.77
N VAL A 305 -25.66 25.49 -2.29
CA VAL A 305 -26.46 26.69 -1.95
C VAL A 305 -27.81 26.25 -1.41
N VAL A 306 -28.18 26.77 -0.24
CA VAL A 306 -29.46 26.48 0.41
C VAL A 306 -30.55 27.39 -0.15
N MET A 307 -31.69 26.80 -0.50
CA MET A 307 -32.94 27.51 -0.71
C MET A 307 -33.79 27.43 0.55
N ALA A 308 -34.17 28.59 1.10
CA ALA A 308 -34.94 28.74 2.32
C ALA A 308 -36.34 29.32 2.04
N SER A 309 -37.28 29.08 2.93
CA SER A 309 -38.62 29.67 2.89
C SER A 309 -38.59 31.14 3.31
N LYS A 310 -39.47 31.95 2.70
CA LYS A 310 -39.66 33.37 3.06
C LYS A 310 -39.92 33.51 4.56
N GLY A 311 -39.15 34.38 5.21
CA GLY A 311 -39.25 34.68 6.64
C GLY A 311 -38.24 33.94 7.53
N TYR A 312 -37.56 32.91 7.01
CA TYR A 312 -36.43 32.27 7.70
C TYR A 312 -35.31 33.30 8.03
N PRO A 313 -34.70 33.30 9.23
CA PRO A 313 -34.79 32.32 10.33
C PRO A 313 -35.91 32.53 11.37
N GLY A 314 -36.79 33.51 11.14
CA GLY A 314 -38.00 33.74 11.93
C GLY A 314 -39.17 32.86 11.50
N ASP A 315 -40.40 33.37 11.56
CA ASP A 315 -41.59 32.64 11.10
C ASP A 315 -41.59 32.50 9.57
N TYR A 316 -41.90 31.31 9.07
CA TYR A 316 -41.86 30.98 7.64
C TYR A 316 -43.08 30.17 7.19
N THR A 317 -43.36 30.25 5.88
CA THR A 317 -44.49 29.55 5.25
C THR A 317 -44.18 28.09 4.93
N LYS A 318 -45.08 27.18 5.33
CA LYS A 318 -45.06 25.75 4.98
C LYS A 318 -46.15 25.41 3.96
N GLY A 319 -46.02 24.26 3.30
CA GLY A 319 -47.00 23.71 2.36
C GLY A 319 -46.96 24.30 0.96
N VAL A 320 -45.91 25.04 0.60
CA VAL A 320 -45.76 25.66 -0.73
C VAL A 320 -45.20 24.62 -1.70
N GLU A 321 -45.84 24.46 -2.86
CA GLU A 321 -45.41 23.51 -3.90
C GLU A 321 -44.03 23.86 -4.48
N ILE A 322 -43.19 22.83 -4.66
CA ILE A 322 -41.84 22.92 -5.21
C ILE A 322 -41.80 22.20 -6.56
N THR A 323 -41.27 22.88 -7.58
CA THR A 323 -41.09 22.36 -8.95
C THR A 323 -39.65 22.56 -9.43
N GLY A 324 -39.26 21.94 -10.54
CA GLY A 324 -37.93 22.15 -11.15
C GLY A 324 -36.86 21.09 -10.83
N PHE A 325 -37.21 20.01 -10.13
CA PHE A 325 -36.25 18.95 -9.77
C PHE A 325 -35.67 18.20 -10.99
N PRO A 326 -36.48 17.75 -11.97
CA PRO A 326 -35.95 17.06 -13.16
C PRO A 326 -34.98 17.93 -13.97
N GLU A 327 -35.26 19.22 -14.08
CA GLU A 327 -34.43 20.19 -14.80
C GLU A 327 -33.08 20.40 -14.10
N ALA A 328 -33.07 20.51 -12.77
CA ALA A 328 -31.82 20.59 -12.01
C ALA A 328 -31.00 19.29 -12.13
N GLN A 329 -31.64 18.12 -12.09
CA GLN A 329 -30.97 16.84 -12.27
C GLN A 329 -30.41 16.67 -13.69
N ALA A 330 -31.11 17.14 -14.72
CA ALA A 330 -30.64 17.11 -16.11
C ALA A 330 -29.37 17.97 -16.34
N LEU A 331 -29.12 18.96 -15.48
CA LEU A 331 -27.88 19.75 -15.46
C LEU A 331 -26.71 19.04 -14.74
N GLY A 332 -26.93 17.81 -14.25
CA GLY A 332 -25.93 17.04 -13.51
C GLY A 332 -25.65 17.62 -12.11
N LEU A 333 -26.66 18.22 -11.48
CA LEU A 333 -26.59 18.78 -10.13
C LEU A 333 -27.27 17.86 -9.13
N GLU A 334 -26.74 17.81 -7.92
CA GLU A 334 -27.34 17.06 -6.82
C GLU A 334 -28.27 18.00 -6.03
N VAL A 335 -29.51 17.56 -5.78
CA VAL A 335 -30.50 18.34 -5.03
C VAL A 335 -30.85 17.60 -3.73
N PHE A 336 -30.23 18.02 -2.62
CA PHE A 336 -30.49 17.42 -1.32
C PHE A 336 -31.62 18.15 -0.61
N GLN A 337 -32.75 17.48 -0.45
CA GLN A 337 -33.92 18.00 0.25
C GLN A 337 -33.76 17.87 1.77
N GLY A 338 -34.22 18.90 2.50
CA GLY A 338 -34.28 18.93 3.96
C GLY A 338 -35.72 19.15 4.44
N GLY A 339 -36.13 20.41 4.60
CA GLY A 339 -37.49 20.78 4.99
C GLY A 339 -38.51 20.62 3.87
N THR A 340 -38.74 19.40 3.39
CA THR A 340 -39.76 19.05 2.39
C THR A 340 -40.64 17.89 2.83
N ALA A 341 -41.91 17.91 2.41
CA ALA A 341 -42.87 16.83 2.65
C ALA A 341 -43.61 16.47 1.36
N LEU A 342 -44.15 15.24 1.30
CA LEU A 342 -45.06 14.82 0.23
C LEU A 342 -46.50 15.10 0.66
N LYS A 343 -47.23 15.86 -0.16
CA LYS A 343 -48.66 16.14 0.04
C LYS A 343 -49.38 16.05 -1.31
N ASP A 344 -50.41 15.22 -1.39
CA ASP A 344 -51.22 15.01 -2.59
C ASP A 344 -50.39 14.70 -3.86
N GLY A 345 -49.32 13.90 -3.71
CA GLY A 345 -48.41 13.54 -4.80
C GLY A 345 -47.41 14.62 -5.21
N LYS A 346 -47.41 15.77 -4.52
CA LYS A 346 -46.52 16.91 -4.77
C LYS A 346 -45.50 17.08 -3.65
N VAL A 347 -44.32 17.60 -3.98
CA VAL A 347 -43.32 17.99 -2.99
C VAL A 347 -43.62 19.42 -2.53
N VAL A 348 -43.75 19.61 -1.22
CA VAL A 348 -44.06 20.92 -0.61
C VAL A 348 -43.03 21.31 0.45
N THR A 349 -42.90 22.60 0.75
CA THR A 349 -42.06 23.10 1.85
C THR A 349 -42.58 22.63 3.22
N ASP A 350 -41.69 22.24 4.12
CA ASP A 350 -42.03 21.83 5.51
C ASP A 350 -40.96 22.26 6.54
N GLY A 351 -40.02 23.12 6.15
CA GLY A 351 -39.00 23.65 7.06
C GLY A 351 -38.41 24.97 6.57
N GLY A 352 -37.71 25.67 7.45
CA GLY A 352 -37.11 26.97 7.13
C GLY A 352 -36.03 26.85 6.04
N ARG A 353 -35.15 25.85 6.15
CA ARG A 353 -34.25 25.43 5.07
C ARG A 353 -34.91 24.29 4.30
N VAL A 354 -35.20 24.52 3.03
CA VAL A 354 -36.02 23.63 2.22
C VAL A 354 -35.16 22.57 1.55
N LEU A 355 -34.14 22.99 0.81
CA LEU A 355 -33.25 22.10 0.06
C LEU A 355 -31.91 22.79 -0.23
N THR A 356 -30.96 22.03 -0.75
CA THR A 356 -29.68 22.54 -1.24
C THR A 356 -29.42 22.09 -2.66
N VAL A 357 -28.82 22.95 -3.48
CA VAL A 357 -28.34 22.61 -4.83
C VAL A 357 -26.82 22.53 -4.78
N THR A 358 -26.27 21.34 -5.02
CA THR A 358 -24.82 21.06 -4.99
C THR A 358 -24.28 20.83 -6.40
N ALA A 359 -23.17 21.51 -6.71
CA ALA A 359 -22.38 21.28 -7.92
C ALA A 359 -20.96 20.84 -7.56
N ILE A 360 -20.38 19.97 -8.39
CA ILE A 360 -18.98 19.52 -8.30
C ILE A 360 -18.31 19.86 -9.62
N ARG A 361 -17.26 20.70 -9.60
CA ARG A 361 -16.51 21.14 -10.79
C ARG A 361 -15.04 21.29 -10.46
N GLU A 362 -14.22 21.62 -11.45
CA GLU A 362 -12.75 21.74 -11.35
C GLU A 362 -12.30 22.84 -10.38
N ASN A 363 -13.13 23.86 -10.14
CA ASN A 363 -12.83 24.96 -9.22
C ASN A 363 -14.10 25.58 -8.61
N LEU A 364 -13.92 26.37 -7.54
CA LEU A 364 -15.02 26.99 -6.78
C LEU A 364 -15.90 27.93 -7.63
N ILE A 365 -15.29 28.67 -8.57
CA ILE A 365 -16.02 29.64 -9.41
C ILE A 365 -16.99 28.88 -10.32
N SER A 366 -16.47 27.88 -11.06
CA SER A 366 -17.29 27.04 -11.93
C SER A 366 -18.38 26.29 -11.16
N ALA A 367 -18.04 25.73 -9.99
CA ALA A 367 -19.03 25.05 -9.15
C ALA A 367 -20.17 25.98 -8.70
N LEU A 368 -19.85 27.22 -8.29
CA LEU A 368 -20.86 28.21 -7.90
C LEU A 368 -21.76 28.61 -9.08
N GLU A 369 -21.19 28.84 -10.26
CA GLU A 369 -21.97 29.19 -11.46
C GLU A 369 -22.93 28.07 -11.86
N GLU A 370 -22.49 26.82 -11.76
CA GLU A 370 -23.30 25.64 -12.07
C GLU A 370 -24.42 25.44 -11.03
N ALA A 371 -24.13 25.61 -9.74
CA ALA A 371 -25.15 25.59 -8.70
C ALA A 371 -26.22 26.66 -8.94
N ARG A 372 -25.84 27.87 -9.40
CA ARG A 372 -26.77 28.95 -9.75
C ARG A 372 -27.73 28.58 -10.89
N LYS A 373 -27.29 27.76 -11.86
CA LYS A 373 -28.18 27.25 -12.92
C LYS A 373 -29.29 26.38 -12.34
N GLY A 374 -28.95 25.50 -11.39
CA GLY A 374 -29.93 24.68 -10.68
C GLY A 374 -30.89 25.50 -9.80
N LEU A 375 -30.39 26.52 -9.11
CA LEU A 375 -31.24 27.45 -8.33
C LEU A 375 -32.27 28.18 -9.20
N ALA A 376 -31.94 28.50 -10.45
CA ALA A 376 -32.87 29.15 -11.38
C ALA A 376 -33.94 28.18 -11.91
N ALA A 377 -33.63 26.88 -11.97
CA ALA A 377 -34.55 25.84 -12.41
C ALA A 377 -35.59 25.51 -11.33
N ILE A 378 -35.18 25.41 -10.07
CA ILE A 378 -36.06 25.07 -8.94
C ILE A 378 -36.91 26.27 -8.52
N LYS A 379 -38.21 26.06 -8.34
CA LYS A 379 -39.17 27.13 -8.03
C LYS A 379 -40.13 26.73 -6.92
N PHE A 380 -40.27 27.62 -5.95
CA PHE A 380 -41.38 27.69 -5.01
C PHE A 380 -41.60 29.15 -4.59
N GLU A 381 -42.84 29.51 -4.27
CA GLU A 381 -43.17 30.89 -3.91
C GLU A 381 -42.40 31.34 -2.66
N GLY A 382 -41.73 32.50 -2.77
CA GLY A 382 -40.97 33.06 -1.66
C GLY A 382 -39.62 32.40 -1.37
N ALA A 383 -39.05 31.66 -2.32
CA ALA A 383 -37.69 31.11 -2.18
C ALA A 383 -36.63 32.20 -1.95
N VAL A 384 -35.82 32.03 -0.91
CA VAL A 384 -34.68 32.90 -0.57
C VAL A 384 -33.40 32.08 -0.60
N TYR A 385 -32.37 32.58 -1.29
CA TYR A 385 -31.05 31.97 -1.34
C TYR A 385 -29.98 33.04 -1.62
N ARG A 386 -28.74 32.74 -1.23
CA ARG A 386 -27.59 33.60 -1.49
C ARG A 386 -26.95 33.25 -2.82
N LYS A 387 -26.51 34.25 -3.59
CA LYS A 387 -25.78 34.00 -4.84
C LYS A 387 -24.27 34.03 -4.65
N ASP A 388 -23.77 34.48 -3.50
CA ASP A 388 -22.35 34.76 -3.23
C ASP A 388 -21.66 33.68 -2.37
N ILE A 389 -22.20 32.46 -2.27
CA ILE A 389 -21.56 31.38 -1.51
C ILE A 389 -20.13 31.14 -2.03
N GLY A 390 -19.15 31.17 -1.13
CA GLY A 390 -17.73 31.02 -1.47
C GLY A 390 -17.00 32.30 -1.86
N PHE A 391 -17.63 33.48 -1.81
CA PHE A 391 -17.00 34.74 -2.27
C PHE A 391 -15.66 35.05 -1.57
N ARG A 392 -15.51 34.73 -0.28
CA ARG A 392 -14.25 34.92 0.48
C ARG A 392 -13.12 34.03 -0.04
N ALA A 393 -13.40 32.76 -0.31
CA ALA A 393 -12.43 31.83 -0.89
C ALA A 393 -12.04 32.22 -2.32
N ILE A 394 -13.00 32.68 -3.12
CA ILE A 394 -12.72 33.18 -4.48
C ILE A 394 -11.81 34.41 -4.41
N ALA A 395 -12.10 35.37 -3.55
CA ALA A 395 -11.26 36.56 -3.34
C ALA A 395 -9.86 36.18 -2.86
N PHE A 396 -9.74 35.19 -1.97
CA PHE A 396 -8.46 34.67 -1.49
C PHE A 396 -7.62 34.03 -2.59
N LEU A 397 -8.23 33.27 -3.51
CA LEU A 397 -7.54 32.65 -4.65
C LEU A 397 -7.12 33.66 -5.72
N GLN A 398 -7.81 34.80 -5.82
CA GLN A 398 -7.47 35.88 -6.76
C GLN A 398 -6.34 36.80 -6.26
N GLN A 399 -5.87 36.63 -5.01
CA GLN A 399 -4.70 37.36 -4.53
C GLN A 399 -3.44 36.85 -5.25
N PRO A 400 -2.61 37.73 -5.83
CA PRO A 400 -1.37 37.33 -6.48
C PRO A 400 -0.43 36.71 -5.43
N ARG A 401 -0.21 35.40 -5.53
CA ARG A 401 0.82 34.69 -4.76
C ARG A 401 2.08 34.59 -5.60
N GLY A 402 3.24 34.88 -4.99
CA GLY A 402 4.52 34.55 -5.59
C GLY A 402 4.70 33.04 -5.63
N LEU A 403 5.27 32.53 -6.72
CA LEU A 403 5.66 31.11 -6.83
C LEU A 403 6.70 30.78 -5.75
N THR A 404 6.49 29.67 -5.06
CA THR A 404 7.48 29.09 -4.15
C THR A 404 8.25 27.97 -4.83
N TYR A 405 9.48 27.70 -4.40
CA TYR A 405 10.28 26.60 -4.95
C TYR A 405 9.63 25.21 -4.71
N LYS A 406 8.81 25.08 -3.67
CA LYS A 406 7.96 23.90 -3.44
C LYS A 406 6.86 23.76 -4.48
N GLU A 407 6.32 24.87 -5.01
CA GLU A 407 5.35 24.86 -6.10
C GLU A 407 5.97 24.52 -7.46
N SER A 408 7.30 24.66 -7.63
CA SER A 408 8.02 24.01 -8.74
C SER A 408 8.25 22.51 -8.53
N GLY A 409 7.68 21.92 -7.47
CA GLY A 409 7.75 20.49 -7.19
C GLY A 409 9.04 20.03 -6.52
N VAL A 410 9.74 20.94 -5.81
CA VAL A 410 10.94 20.63 -5.01
C VAL A 410 10.70 20.83 -3.50
N ASP A 411 10.61 19.76 -2.73
CA ASP A 411 10.36 19.80 -1.28
C ASP A 411 11.66 19.74 -0.45
N ILE A 412 12.22 20.92 -0.18
CA ILE A 412 13.42 21.09 0.67
C ILE A 412 13.22 20.49 2.07
N ALA A 413 12.01 20.55 2.64
CA ALA A 413 11.76 20.04 3.98
C ALA A 413 11.80 18.50 3.99
N ALA A 414 11.23 17.86 2.97
CA ALA A 414 11.34 16.41 2.78
C ALA A 414 12.80 15.98 2.58
N GLY A 415 13.57 16.71 1.78
CA GLY A 415 15.01 16.47 1.61
C GLY A 415 15.79 16.54 2.94
N ASN A 416 15.53 17.57 3.75
CA ASN A 416 16.17 17.70 5.06
C ASN A 416 15.79 16.56 6.02
N MET A 417 14.53 16.09 5.98
CA MET A 417 14.10 14.93 6.78
C MET A 417 14.82 13.65 6.36
N LEU A 418 15.01 13.43 5.05
CA LEU A 418 15.78 12.31 4.53
C LEU A 418 17.22 12.34 5.05
N VAL A 419 17.90 13.49 4.97
CA VAL A 419 19.28 13.65 5.47
C VAL A 419 19.39 13.22 6.94
N GLN A 420 18.42 13.60 7.78
CA GLN A 420 18.43 13.19 9.20
C GLN A 420 18.27 11.68 9.40
N LYS A 421 17.48 11.01 8.56
CA LYS A 421 17.28 9.55 8.61
C LYS A 421 18.49 8.76 8.14
N ILE A 422 19.22 9.25 7.12
CA ILE A 422 20.35 8.53 6.53
C ILE A 422 21.68 8.76 7.25
N LYS A 423 21.79 9.82 8.06
CA LYS A 423 22.99 10.13 8.87
C LYS A 423 23.55 8.94 9.65
N PRO A 424 22.74 8.15 10.41
CA PRO A 424 23.24 6.97 11.11
C PRO A 424 23.77 5.88 10.17
N LEU A 425 23.15 5.72 8.98
CA LEU A 425 23.54 4.71 8.00
C LEU A 425 24.91 5.02 7.40
N ALA A 426 25.13 6.27 7.00
CA ALA A 426 26.40 6.74 6.47
C ALA A 426 27.50 6.72 7.55
N LYS A 427 27.20 7.18 8.77
CA LYS A 427 28.16 7.15 9.88
C LYS A 427 28.68 5.74 10.19
N ALA A 428 27.83 4.73 10.05
CA ALA A 428 28.21 3.32 10.23
C ALA A 428 29.19 2.78 9.16
N THR A 429 29.52 3.57 8.13
CA THR A 429 30.52 3.24 7.10
C THR A 429 31.91 3.84 7.37
N SER A 430 32.06 4.60 8.45
CA SER A 430 33.33 5.26 8.81
C SER A 430 34.48 4.26 8.93
N ARG A 431 35.68 4.70 8.52
CA ARG A 431 36.88 3.87 8.47
C ARG A 431 38.14 4.72 8.72
N PRO A 432 39.32 4.12 8.95
CA PRO A 432 40.57 4.89 9.01
C PRO A 432 40.72 5.78 7.78
N GLY A 433 41.02 7.06 8.01
CA GLY A 433 41.05 8.10 6.99
C GLY A 433 39.77 8.93 6.86
N CYS A 434 38.62 8.48 7.41
CA CYS A 434 37.37 9.23 7.34
C CYS A 434 36.36 8.87 8.45
N ASP A 435 36.07 9.84 9.32
CA ASP A 435 34.89 9.81 10.19
C ASP A 435 33.74 10.51 9.47
N VAL A 436 32.73 9.75 9.05
CA VAL A 436 31.68 10.24 8.16
C VAL A 436 30.71 11.14 8.91
N ASP A 437 30.59 12.39 8.44
CA ASP A 437 29.58 13.35 8.88
C ASP A 437 28.89 14.00 7.68
N LEU A 438 27.58 13.76 7.55
CA LEU A 438 26.78 14.28 6.43
C LEU A 438 26.29 15.71 6.74
N GLY A 439 26.37 16.59 5.73
CA GLY A 439 25.86 17.96 5.79
C GLY A 439 26.93 19.05 5.62
N GLY A 440 28.20 18.68 5.44
CA GLY A 440 29.25 19.57 4.96
C GLY A 440 29.18 19.81 3.44
N PHE A 441 29.92 20.80 2.93
CA PHE A 441 30.01 21.08 1.49
C PHE A 441 30.81 20.03 0.69
N ALA A 442 31.73 19.34 1.36
CA ALA A 442 32.56 18.31 0.77
C ALA A 442 33.00 17.32 1.86
N GLY A 443 33.14 16.05 1.50
CA GLY A 443 33.79 15.07 2.35
C GLY A 443 35.30 15.10 2.21
N LEU A 444 36.01 14.81 3.30
CA LEU A 444 37.46 14.75 3.36
C LEU A 444 37.93 13.33 3.67
N PHE A 445 39.01 12.90 3.04
CA PHE A 445 39.63 11.61 3.28
C PHE A 445 41.15 11.77 3.48
N ASP A 446 41.66 11.33 4.63
CA ASP A 446 43.07 11.36 4.98
C ASP A 446 43.76 10.03 4.61
N LEU A 447 44.50 10.05 3.51
CA LEU A 447 45.26 8.90 3.01
C LEU A 447 46.35 8.43 3.98
N LYS A 448 46.97 9.36 4.71
CA LYS A 448 48.03 9.01 5.67
C LYS A 448 47.43 8.31 6.87
N ALA A 449 46.30 8.78 7.38
CA ALA A 449 45.57 8.11 8.46
C ALA A 449 44.99 6.74 8.03
N ALA A 450 44.74 6.55 6.74
CA ALA A 450 44.37 5.25 6.17
C ALA A 450 45.56 4.29 5.95
N GLY A 451 46.80 4.73 6.19
CA GLY A 451 47.99 3.89 6.15
C GLY A 451 48.81 3.94 4.85
N PHE A 452 48.49 4.85 3.92
CA PHE A 452 49.22 4.96 2.66
C PHE A 452 50.49 5.82 2.77
N THR A 453 51.52 5.47 2.00
CA THR A 453 52.81 6.18 1.97
C THR A 453 53.06 6.91 0.65
N ASP A 454 52.94 6.25 -0.50
CA ASP A 454 53.03 6.85 -1.84
C ASP A 454 51.83 6.42 -2.71
N PRO A 455 50.60 6.84 -2.33
CA PRO A 455 49.39 6.36 -2.97
C PRO A 455 49.20 6.94 -4.38
N LEU A 456 48.70 6.10 -5.27
CA LEU A 456 47.94 6.50 -6.45
C LEU A 456 46.45 6.40 -6.17
N LEU A 457 45.68 7.38 -6.63
CA LEU A 457 44.21 7.34 -6.58
C LEU A 457 43.63 6.78 -7.87
N ALA A 458 42.65 5.91 -7.73
CA ALA A 458 41.81 5.41 -8.82
C ALA A 458 40.38 5.88 -8.57
N CYS A 459 39.75 6.47 -9.58
CA CYS A 459 38.37 6.94 -9.52
C CYS A 459 37.54 6.18 -10.56
N GLY A 460 36.35 5.73 -10.18
CA GLY A 460 35.41 5.04 -11.07
C GLY A 460 34.01 5.61 -10.89
N THR A 461 33.28 5.75 -11.99
CA THR A 461 31.91 6.22 -12.01
C THR A 461 31.06 5.26 -12.83
N ASP A 462 29.93 4.84 -12.29
CA ASP A 462 28.95 4.03 -13.02
C ASP A 462 27.54 4.22 -12.44
N GLY A 463 26.53 3.70 -13.13
CA GLY A 463 25.15 3.64 -12.68
C GLY A 463 24.62 2.20 -12.63
N VAL A 464 23.37 2.05 -12.19
CA VAL A 464 22.68 0.74 -12.19
C VAL A 464 22.01 0.47 -13.55
N GLY A 465 21.72 1.53 -14.32
CA GLY A 465 21.08 1.43 -15.62
C GLY A 465 19.63 0.92 -15.54
N THR A 466 19.16 0.22 -16.57
CA THR A 466 17.74 -0.16 -16.69
C THR A 466 17.30 -1.30 -15.77
N LYS A 467 18.21 -1.87 -14.97
CA LYS A 467 17.84 -2.76 -13.84
C LYS A 467 16.96 -2.01 -12.82
N LEU A 468 17.07 -0.69 -12.73
CA LEU A 468 16.18 0.18 -11.93
C LEU A 468 14.69 0.02 -12.32
N LYS A 469 14.39 -0.22 -13.60
CA LYS A 469 13.01 -0.43 -14.05
C LYS A 469 12.44 -1.75 -13.53
N VAL A 470 13.28 -2.79 -13.41
CA VAL A 470 12.87 -4.07 -12.82
C VAL A 470 12.57 -3.87 -11.33
N ALA A 471 13.45 -3.16 -10.62
CA ALA A 471 13.27 -2.81 -9.20
C ALA A 471 11.96 -2.03 -8.95
N GLN A 472 11.70 -1.01 -9.76
CA GLN A 472 10.47 -0.21 -9.73
C GLN A 472 9.22 -1.07 -9.99
N GLN A 473 9.26 -1.95 -11.00
CA GLN A 473 8.12 -2.82 -11.32
C GLN A 473 7.86 -3.90 -10.26
N CYS A 474 8.91 -4.35 -9.57
CA CYS A 474 8.79 -5.33 -8.47
C CYS A 474 8.53 -4.68 -7.11
N SER A 475 8.56 -3.34 -7.00
CA SER A 475 8.56 -2.61 -5.72
C SER A 475 9.65 -3.09 -4.75
N ARG A 476 10.83 -3.45 -5.27
CA ARG A 476 11.99 -3.93 -4.51
C ARG A 476 13.20 -3.02 -4.75
N HIS A 477 13.53 -2.20 -3.76
CA HIS A 477 14.52 -1.11 -3.86
C HIS A 477 15.73 -1.29 -2.94
N ASP A 478 15.72 -2.29 -2.08
CA ASP A 478 16.72 -2.55 -1.04
C ASP A 478 18.03 -3.13 -1.60
N THR A 479 17.98 -3.81 -2.75
CA THR A 479 19.15 -4.51 -3.33
C THR A 479 19.96 -3.67 -4.30
N ILE A 480 19.36 -2.68 -4.97
CA ILE A 480 19.99 -1.91 -6.05
C ILE A 480 21.13 -1.00 -5.56
N GLY A 481 21.13 -0.63 -4.27
CA GLY A 481 22.23 0.12 -3.68
C GLY A 481 23.55 -0.67 -3.72
N GLN A 482 23.47 -2.01 -3.59
CA GLN A 482 24.64 -2.87 -3.75
C GLN A 482 25.09 -2.97 -5.21
N ASP A 483 24.16 -3.06 -6.15
CA ASP A 483 24.48 -3.00 -7.58
C ASP A 483 25.28 -1.73 -7.89
N LEU A 484 24.82 -0.57 -7.44
CA LEU A 484 25.48 0.72 -7.67
C LEU A 484 26.93 0.71 -7.15
N VAL A 485 27.13 0.30 -5.90
CA VAL A 485 28.48 0.25 -5.30
C VAL A 485 29.37 -0.76 -6.01
N ALA A 486 28.85 -1.96 -6.28
CA ALA A 486 29.62 -3.05 -6.91
C ALA A 486 30.17 -2.67 -8.27
N MET A 487 29.36 -2.01 -9.10
CA MET A 487 29.78 -1.57 -10.44
C MET A 487 31.01 -0.66 -10.36
N CYS A 488 31.03 0.31 -9.44
CA CYS A 488 32.16 1.24 -9.33
C CYS A 488 33.37 0.66 -8.58
N VAL A 489 33.16 -0.05 -7.46
CA VAL A 489 34.28 -0.51 -6.62
C VAL A 489 35.08 -1.63 -7.28
N ASN A 490 34.42 -2.49 -8.07
CA ASN A 490 35.10 -3.55 -8.81
C ASN A 490 35.90 -2.99 -9.99
N ASP A 491 35.48 -1.87 -10.59
CA ASP A 491 36.23 -1.21 -11.67
C ASP A 491 37.55 -0.60 -11.17
N ILE A 492 37.54 0.07 -10.02
CA ILE A 492 38.79 0.58 -9.42
C ILE A 492 39.67 -0.56 -8.89
N LEU A 493 39.06 -1.67 -8.44
CA LEU A 493 39.80 -2.89 -8.06
C LEU A 493 40.57 -3.46 -9.26
N ALA A 494 40.08 -3.29 -10.49
CA ALA A 494 40.79 -3.70 -11.70
C ALA A 494 42.14 -2.97 -11.89
N GLN A 495 42.33 -1.82 -11.24
CA GLN A 495 43.59 -1.09 -11.18
C GLN A 495 44.50 -1.52 -10.02
N GLY A 496 44.03 -2.44 -9.16
CA GLY A 496 44.69 -2.82 -7.90
C GLY A 496 44.32 -1.93 -6.70
N ALA A 497 43.34 -1.03 -6.86
CA ALA A 497 42.98 -0.07 -5.81
C ALA A 497 42.06 -0.66 -4.74
N GLU A 498 42.37 -0.37 -3.48
CA GLU A 498 41.47 -0.57 -2.35
C GLU A 498 40.41 0.54 -2.34
N PRO A 499 39.10 0.23 -2.29
CA PRO A 499 38.06 1.25 -2.18
C PRO A 499 38.16 2.03 -0.87
N LEU A 500 38.24 3.37 -0.94
CA LEU A 500 38.36 4.24 0.23
C LEU A 500 37.02 4.87 0.58
N PHE A 501 36.39 5.53 -0.38
CA PHE A 501 35.10 6.16 -0.19
C PHE A 501 34.24 6.12 -1.45
N PHE A 502 32.96 6.32 -1.24
CA PHE A 502 31.91 6.30 -2.24
C PHE A 502 31.04 7.55 -2.09
N LEU A 503 30.63 8.10 -3.24
CA LEU A 503 29.60 9.15 -3.31
C LEU A 503 28.45 8.68 -4.18
N ASP A 504 27.22 9.04 -3.81
CA ASP A 504 26.03 8.73 -4.59
C ASP A 504 25.33 10.00 -5.14
N TYR A 505 24.69 9.85 -6.28
CA TYR A 505 23.80 10.84 -6.87
C TYR A 505 22.45 10.17 -7.13
N PHE A 506 21.43 10.57 -6.36
CA PHE A 506 20.06 10.08 -6.46
C PHE A 506 19.19 11.18 -7.07
N SER A 507 18.66 10.93 -8.27
CA SER A 507 17.71 11.83 -8.93
C SER A 507 16.33 11.20 -9.02
N CYS A 508 15.26 11.96 -8.77
CA CYS A 508 13.89 11.45 -8.88
C CYS A 508 12.89 12.50 -9.34
N GLY A 509 11.75 12.05 -9.88
CA GLY A 509 10.68 12.97 -10.28
C GLY A 509 9.95 13.56 -9.08
N LYS A 510 9.70 12.72 -8.08
CA LYS A 510 9.15 13.12 -6.78
C LYS A 510 9.80 12.26 -5.70
N LEU A 511 10.26 12.90 -4.63
CA LEU A 511 10.92 12.29 -3.50
C LEU A 511 9.92 11.44 -2.71
N ASP A 512 10.11 10.14 -2.79
CA ASP A 512 9.43 9.18 -1.92
C ASP A 512 10.40 8.75 -0.81
N LEU A 513 10.15 9.25 0.41
CA LEU A 513 11.07 9.05 1.54
C LEU A 513 11.35 7.56 1.82
N ARG A 514 10.36 6.68 1.65
CA ARG A 514 10.51 5.25 1.95
C ARG A 514 11.41 4.56 0.93
N THR A 515 11.19 4.83 -0.35
CA THR A 515 11.98 4.28 -1.45
C THR A 515 13.41 4.79 -1.37
N THR A 516 13.61 6.11 -1.26
CA THR A 516 14.95 6.70 -1.20
C THR A 516 15.73 6.22 0.03
N GLU A 517 15.09 6.11 1.19
CA GLU A 517 15.71 5.55 2.41
C GLU A 517 16.16 4.09 2.19
N ALA A 518 15.34 3.25 1.55
CA ALA A 518 15.69 1.86 1.26
C ALA A 518 16.90 1.74 0.31
N VAL A 519 16.97 2.60 -0.72
CA VAL A 519 18.10 2.62 -1.67
C VAL A 519 19.39 3.03 -0.97
N ILE A 520 19.37 4.15 -0.23
CA ILE A 520 20.55 4.66 0.48
C ILE A 520 21.01 3.68 1.57
N ALA A 521 20.08 3.01 2.26
CA ALA A 521 20.42 1.93 3.19
C ALA A 521 21.17 0.78 2.50
N GLY A 522 20.73 0.38 1.29
CA GLY A 522 21.43 -0.59 0.45
C GLY A 522 22.84 -0.12 0.06
N ILE A 523 23.01 1.15 -0.33
CA ILE A 523 24.32 1.75 -0.65
C ILE A 523 25.24 1.71 0.57
N ALA A 524 24.77 2.16 1.73
CA ALA A 524 25.56 2.18 2.96
C ALA A 524 25.97 0.76 3.40
N GLN A 525 25.08 -0.22 3.29
CA GLN A 525 25.41 -1.61 3.58
C GLN A 525 26.45 -2.17 2.60
N ALA A 526 26.35 -1.82 1.33
CA ALA A 526 27.30 -2.23 0.30
C ALA A 526 28.67 -1.57 0.46
N CYS A 527 28.73 -0.29 0.85
CA CYS A 527 29.98 0.40 1.18
C CYS A 527 30.72 -0.32 2.32
N ARG A 528 30.00 -0.73 3.38
CA ARG A 528 30.57 -1.55 4.46
C ARG A 528 31.14 -2.87 3.94
N LYS A 529 30.40 -3.58 3.08
CA LYS A 529 30.89 -4.84 2.47
C LYS A 529 32.13 -4.62 1.61
N ALA A 530 32.19 -3.49 0.88
CA ALA A 530 33.31 -3.14 0.03
C ALA A 530 34.54 -2.63 0.80
N GLY A 531 34.36 -2.25 2.08
CA GLY A 531 35.41 -1.66 2.91
C GLY A 531 35.59 -0.15 2.70
N CYS A 532 34.61 0.57 2.14
CA CYS A 532 34.69 2.01 1.90
C CYS A 532 33.67 2.81 2.74
N ALA A 533 33.95 4.10 2.92
CA ALA A 533 33.04 5.05 3.54
C ALA A 533 32.03 5.62 2.53
N LEU A 534 30.75 5.68 2.88
CA LEU A 534 29.76 6.49 2.17
C LEU A 534 29.95 7.95 2.61
N LEU A 535 30.79 8.66 1.87
CA LEU A 535 31.32 9.97 2.26
C LEU A 535 30.29 11.10 2.10
N GLY A 536 29.29 10.90 1.24
CA GLY A 536 28.26 11.87 0.95
C GLY A 536 27.59 11.58 -0.37
N GLY A 537 26.63 12.41 -0.73
CA GLY A 537 25.90 12.28 -1.97
C GLY A 537 24.92 13.42 -2.14
N GLU A 538 24.27 13.45 -3.30
CA GLU A 538 23.25 14.45 -3.63
C GLU A 538 21.91 13.74 -3.88
N THR A 539 20.83 14.29 -3.33
CA THR A 539 19.46 13.85 -3.62
C THR A 539 18.69 14.98 -4.27
N ALA A 540 18.39 14.84 -5.55
CA ALA A 540 17.74 15.88 -6.36
C ALA A 540 16.32 15.48 -6.79
N GLU A 541 15.36 16.35 -6.51
CA GLU A 541 13.98 16.26 -7.04
C GLU A 541 13.89 17.08 -8.33
N MET A 542 13.56 16.42 -9.44
CA MET A 542 13.52 16.99 -10.79
C MET A 542 12.24 16.55 -11.52
N PRO A 543 11.07 17.11 -11.14
CA PRO A 543 9.74 16.67 -11.61
C PRO A 543 9.51 16.77 -13.12
N ASP A 544 10.22 17.67 -13.81
CA ASP A 544 10.12 17.83 -15.28
C ASP A 544 11.09 16.92 -16.05
N MET A 545 12.07 16.33 -15.37
CA MET A 545 13.08 15.45 -15.98
C MET A 545 12.70 13.98 -15.81
N TYR A 546 12.12 13.61 -14.66
CA TYR A 546 11.72 12.25 -14.33
C TYR A 546 10.23 12.22 -13.94
N PRO A 547 9.46 11.21 -14.39
CA PRO A 547 8.08 11.04 -13.93
C PRO A 547 7.99 10.76 -12.43
N PRO A 548 6.86 11.09 -11.77
CA PRO A 548 6.63 10.72 -10.37
C PRO A 548 6.76 9.20 -10.17
N GLY A 549 7.50 8.80 -9.14
CA GLY A 549 7.79 7.38 -8.84
C GLY A 549 8.98 6.79 -9.59
N GLU A 550 9.59 7.55 -10.52
CA GLU A 550 10.83 7.15 -11.18
C GLU A 550 12.04 7.86 -10.57
N TYR A 551 13.16 7.14 -10.52
CA TYR A 551 14.45 7.63 -10.07
C TYR A 551 15.60 6.99 -10.86
N ASP A 552 16.74 7.66 -10.84
CA ASP A 552 18.00 7.25 -11.46
C ASP A 552 19.15 7.38 -10.45
N LEU A 553 20.19 6.58 -10.64
CA LEU A 553 21.30 6.43 -9.70
C LEU A 553 22.65 6.49 -10.43
N ALA A 554 23.53 7.35 -9.93
CA ALA A 554 24.95 7.34 -10.28
C ALA A 554 25.83 7.24 -9.03
N GLY A 555 26.95 6.57 -9.16
CA GLY A 555 27.86 6.23 -8.09
C GLY A 555 29.29 6.60 -8.46
N PHE A 556 30.07 7.03 -7.47
CA PHE A 556 31.43 7.50 -7.65
C PHE A 556 32.30 6.85 -6.58
N ALA A 557 33.14 5.89 -6.97
CA ALA A 557 34.09 5.24 -6.08
C ALA A 557 35.47 5.86 -6.24
N VAL A 558 36.14 6.12 -5.12
CA VAL A 558 37.55 6.48 -5.08
C VAL A 558 38.28 5.45 -4.25
N GLY A 559 39.34 4.87 -4.83
CA GLY A 559 40.25 3.95 -4.17
C GLY A 559 41.69 4.42 -4.23
N ALA A 560 42.54 3.73 -3.48
CA ALA A 560 43.98 3.96 -3.50
C ALA A 560 44.78 2.65 -3.52
N MET A 561 45.96 2.73 -4.11
CA MET A 561 46.98 1.67 -4.08
C MET A 561 48.35 2.32 -3.94
N GLU A 562 49.31 1.58 -3.37
CA GLU A 562 50.70 2.00 -3.48
C GLU A 562 51.14 1.93 -4.95
N ARG A 563 52.05 2.82 -5.35
CA ARG A 563 52.46 2.97 -6.76
C ARG A 563 52.98 1.68 -7.39
N ASP A 564 53.65 0.86 -6.60
CA ASP A 564 54.21 -0.45 -6.99
C ASP A 564 53.17 -1.58 -7.07
N GLN A 565 51.96 -1.37 -6.54
CA GLN A 565 50.83 -2.30 -6.57
C GLN A 565 49.88 -2.06 -7.75
N LYS A 566 50.17 -1.06 -8.61
CA LYS A 566 49.33 -0.71 -9.75
C LYS A 566 49.19 -1.88 -10.73
N LEU A 567 47.95 -2.23 -11.05
CA LEU A 567 47.57 -3.13 -12.13
C LEU A 567 46.99 -2.35 -13.33
N PRO A 568 47.02 -2.91 -14.54
CA PRO A 568 47.70 -4.16 -14.93
C PRO A 568 49.21 -4.00 -15.13
N HIS A 569 49.97 -5.06 -14.87
CA HIS A 569 51.39 -5.21 -15.22
C HIS A 569 51.55 -5.76 -16.65
N LEU A 570 51.23 -4.92 -17.64
CA LEU A 570 51.19 -5.32 -19.06
C LEU A 570 52.50 -5.94 -19.55
N GLU A 571 53.64 -5.47 -19.03
CA GLU A 571 54.97 -5.95 -19.37
C GLU A 571 55.27 -7.38 -18.88
N ARG A 572 54.51 -7.89 -17.91
CA ARG A 572 54.68 -9.23 -17.35
C ARG A 572 53.81 -10.27 -18.04
N ILE A 573 52.82 -9.84 -18.83
CA ILE A 573 51.86 -10.73 -19.49
C ILE A 573 52.51 -11.33 -20.73
N THR A 574 52.54 -12.65 -20.80
CA THR A 574 53.16 -13.43 -21.88
C THR A 574 52.20 -14.47 -22.43
N GLU A 575 52.43 -14.90 -23.68
CA GLU A 575 51.73 -16.06 -24.24
C GLU A 575 51.92 -17.29 -23.35
N GLY A 576 50.83 -18.03 -23.11
CA GLY A 576 50.80 -19.20 -22.23
C GLY A 576 50.34 -18.92 -20.81
N ASP A 577 50.27 -17.65 -20.37
CA ASP A 577 49.68 -17.28 -19.08
C ASP A 577 48.24 -17.81 -18.98
N ALA A 578 47.86 -18.26 -17.78
CA ALA A 578 46.52 -18.76 -17.52
C ALA A 578 45.54 -17.61 -17.27
N VAL A 579 44.29 -17.81 -17.68
CA VAL A 579 43.16 -16.94 -17.36
C VAL A 579 42.33 -17.63 -16.28
N ILE A 580 42.22 -17.01 -15.10
CA ILE A 580 41.37 -17.49 -14.01
C ILE A 580 40.08 -16.67 -13.97
N GLY A 581 38.93 -17.31 -14.13
CA GLY A 581 37.62 -16.68 -14.03
C GLY A 581 37.04 -16.82 -12.62
N ILE A 582 36.57 -15.72 -12.04
CA ILE A 582 35.88 -15.68 -10.74
C ILE A 582 34.37 -15.72 -10.97
N ALA A 583 33.64 -16.50 -10.19
CA ALA A 583 32.20 -16.65 -10.30
C ALA A 583 31.44 -15.34 -10.00
N SER A 584 30.43 -15.05 -10.82
CA SER A 584 29.42 -14.01 -10.56
C SER A 584 28.25 -14.51 -9.72
N SER A 585 27.53 -13.59 -9.06
CA SER A 585 26.26 -13.89 -8.39
C SER A 585 25.08 -14.10 -9.35
N GLY A 586 25.25 -13.79 -10.64
CA GLY A 586 24.19 -13.76 -11.64
C GLY A 586 24.49 -12.72 -12.71
N LEU A 587 23.44 -12.04 -13.19
CA LEU A 587 23.58 -10.91 -14.11
C LEU A 587 24.09 -9.68 -13.38
N HIS A 588 25.15 -9.06 -13.92
CA HIS A 588 25.56 -7.72 -13.51
C HIS A 588 24.56 -6.66 -14.03
N SER A 589 24.61 -5.44 -13.51
CA SER A 589 23.63 -4.39 -13.82
C SER A 589 23.56 -4.00 -15.31
N ASN A 590 24.67 -4.17 -16.04
CA ASN A 590 24.73 -3.95 -17.48
C ASN A 590 24.03 -5.08 -18.28
N GLY A 591 23.41 -4.72 -19.42
CA GLY A 591 22.67 -5.66 -20.27
C GLY A 591 21.16 -5.77 -19.97
N PHE A 592 20.68 -5.14 -18.89
CA PHE A 592 19.26 -5.21 -18.48
C PHE A 592 18.27 -4.62 -19.50
N SER A 593 18.72 -3.74 -20.40
CA SER A 593 17.88 -3.24 -21.50
C SER A 593 17.48 -4.38 -22.45
N LEU A 594 18.36 -5.35 -22.68
CA LEU A 594 18.07 -6.53 -23.47
C LEU A 594 17.25 -7.54 -22.66
N VAL A 595 17.61 -7.79 -21.39
CA VAL A 595 16.84 -8.66 -20.48
C VAL A 595 15.37 -8.25 -20.43
N ARG A 596 15.07 -6.96 -20.22
CA ARG A 596 13.70 -6.46 -20.18
C ARG A 596 12.94 -6.68 -21.49
N LYS A 597 13.61 -6.57 -22.64
CA LYS A 597 13.00 -6.86 -23.95
C LYS A 597 12.72 -8.34 -24.13
N ILE A 598 13.58 -9.22 -23.61
CA ILE A 598 13.38 -10.67 -23.64
C ILE A 598 12.20 -11.03 -22.73
N VAL A 599 12.15 -10.54 -21.49
CA VAL A 599 11.02 -10.74 -20.58
C VAL A 599 9.72 -10.27 -21.21
N ALA A 600 9.68 -9.07 -21.79
CA ALA A 600 8.49 -8.53 -22.43
C ALA A 600 8.01 -9.31 -23.68
N LYS A 601 8.90 -10.07 -24.32
CA LYS A 601 8.56 -10.95 -25.45
C LYS A 601 8.21 -12.38 -24.99
N SER A 602 8.69 -12.78 -23.83
CA SER A 602 8.36 -14.05 -23.21
C SER A 602 6.92 -14.06 -22.67
N SER A 603 6.42 -15.24 -22.33
CA SER A 603 5.16 -15.40 -21.60
C SER A 603 5.29 -15.10 -20.09
N LEU A 604 6.48 -14.77 -19.59
CA LEU A 604 6.77 -14.58 -18.17
C LEU A 604 6.61 -13.11 -17.73
N GLN A 605 6.10 -12.93 -16.52
CA GLN A 605 6.12 -11.67 -15.78
C GLN A 605 7.20 -11.71 -14.69
N TYR A 606 7.58 -10.57 -14.11
CA TYR A 606 8.55 -10.58 -13.00
C TYR A 606 8.05 -11.32 -11.77
N SER A 607 6.74 -11.40 -11.56
CA SER A 607 6.12 -12.21 -10.50
C SER A 607 6.04 -13.70 -10.83
N SER A 608 6.30 -14.10 -12.07
CA SER A 608 6.32 -15.50 -12.47
C SER A 608 7.48 -16.25 -11.80
N PRO A 609 7.38 -17.57 -11.60
CA PRO A 609 8.53 -18.38 -11.19
C PRO A 609 9.72 -18.17 -12.12
N ALA A 610 10.93 -18.25 -11.56
CA ALA A 610 12.13 -18.25 -12.36
C ALA A 610 12.14 -19.43 -13.36
N PRO A 611 12.77 -19.28 -14.54
CA PRO A 611 12.90 -20.34 -15.53
C PRO A 611 13.52 -21.62 -14.94
N ASP A 612 13.15 -22.78 -15.48
CA ASP A 612 13.58 -24.09 -14.97
C ASP A 612 15.10 -24.15 -14.77
N GLY A 613 15.52 -24.65 -13.59
CA GLY A 613 16.92 -24.74 -13.18
C GLY A 613 17.52 -23.47 -12.58
N CYS A 614 16.76 -22.37 -12.48
CA CYS A 614 17.23 -21.11 -11.86
C CYS A 614 16.84 -20.94 -10.38
N GLY A 615 16.20 -21.94 -9.75
CA GLY A 615 15.76 -21.93 -8.36
C GLY A 615 14.27 -21.61 -8.17
N ASP A 616 13.81 -21.62 -6.91
CA ASP A 616 12.36 -21.53 -6.56
C ASP A 616 11.84 -20.09 -6.39
N GLN A 617 12.68 -19.08 -6.63
CA GLN A 617 12.32 -17.67 -6.52
C GLN A 617 11.56 -17.14 -7.73
N THR A 618 11.01 -15.93 -7.64
CA THR A 618 10.39 -15.27 -8.80
C THR A 618 11.45 -14.81 -9.81
N LEU A 619 11.06 -14.61 -11.07
CA LEU A 619 11.93 -14.06 -12.10
C LEU A 619 12.45 -12.66 -11.71
N GLY A 620 11.60 -11.83 -11.10
CA GLY A 620 11.98 -10.52 -10.57
C GLY A 620 13.05 -10.62 -9.50
N ASP A 621 12.90 -11.53 -8.53
CA ASP A 621 13.90 -11.74 -7.47
C ASP A 621 15.22 -12.24 -8.02
N LEU A 622 15.18 -13.20 -8.96
CA LEU A 622 16.37 -13.71 -9.64
C LEU A 622 17.10 -12.60 -10.39
N LEU A 623 16.36 -11.79 -11.17
CA LEU A 623 16.92 -10.67 -11.92
C LEU A 623 17.43 -9.55 -11.00
N LEU A 624 16.85 -9.38 -9.82
CA LEU A 624 17.29 -8.40 -8.82
C LEU A 624 18.35 -8.95 -7.86
N THR A 625 18.91 -10.13 -8.14
CA THR A 625 20.11 -10.63 -7.45
C THR A 625 21.21 -9.56 -7.55
N PRO A 626 21.73 -9.05 -6.43
CA PRO A 626 22.72 -7.97 -6.48
C PRO A 626 24.03 -8.42 -7.11
N THR A 627 24.67 -7.51 -7.85
CA THR A 627 26.04 -7.68 -8.35
C THR A 627 27.00 -7.94 -7.18
N ARG A 628 27.91 -8.90 -7.36
CA ARG A 628 28.88 -9.29 -6.33
C ARG A 628 29.98 -8.24 -6.18
N ILE A 629 30.38 -7.95 -4.95
CA ILE A 629 31.48 -7.05 -4.61
C ILE A 629 32.71 -7.91 -4.31
N TYR A 630 33.80 -7.70 -5.05
CA TYR A 630 35.02 -8.51 -4.93
C TYR A 630 36.15 -7.82 -4.18
N SER A 631 36.01 -6.54 -3.82
CA SER A 631 37.10 -5.76 -3.23
C SER A 631 37.67 -6.39 -1.95
N HIS A 632 36.82 -6.90 -1.07
CA HIS A 632 37.28 -7.52 0.17
C HIS A 632 37.99 -8.86 -0.06
N SER A 633 37.46 -9.70 -0.96
CA SER A 633 37.94 -11.07 -1.18
C SER A 633 39.16 -11.14 -2.12
N LEU A 634 39.21 -10.31 -3.16
CA LEU A 634 40.29 -10.37 -4.15
C LEU A 634 41.46 -9.44 -3.84
N LEU A 635 41.29 -8.35 -3.09
CA LEU A 635 42.39 -7.43 -2.80
C LEU A 635 43.60 -8.12 -2.12
N PRO A 636 43.44 -9.05 -1.16
CA PRO A 636 44.57 -9.83 -0.64
C PRO A 636 45.26 -10.68 -1.71
N VAL A 637 44.49 -11.30 -2.61
CA VAL A 637 45.01 -12.09 -3.74
C VAL A 637 45.80 -11.21 -4.71
N LEU A 638 45.29 -10.01 -5.02
CA LEU A 638 45.99 -9.05 -5.88
C LEU A 638 47.31 -8.57 -5.24
N ARG A 639 47.30 -8.35 -3.91
CA ARG A 639 48.47 -7.92 -3.14
C ARG A 639 49.56 -8.99 -3.00
N SER A 640 49.28 -10.26 -3.33
CA SER A 640 50.30 -11.32 -3.36
C SER A 640 51.39 -11.08 -4.41
N GLY A 641 51.09 -10.27 -5.44
CA GLY A 641 51.97 -10.06 -6.60
C GLY A 641 51.92 -11.19 -7.63
N HIS A 642 51.11 -12.25 -7.40
CA HIS A 642 50.94 -13.36 -8.35
C HIS A 642 50.06 -12.99 -9.55
N VAL A 643 49.16 -12.03 -9.38
CA VAL A 643 48.22 -11.60 -10.43
C VAL A 643 48.85 -10.48 -11.26
N LYS A 644 48.90 -10.67 -12.58
CA LYS A 644 49.46 -9.70 -13.53
C LYS A 644 48.44 -8.67 -13.98
N ALA A 645 47.17 -9.05 -14.05
CA ALA A 645 46.07 -8.19 -14.45
C ALA A 645 44.73 -8.77 -13.96
N VAL A 646 43.73 -7.91 -13.80
CA VAL A 646 42.36 -8.27 -13.48
C VAL A 646 41.40 -7.46 -14.34
N ALA A 647 40.45 -8.11 -15.00
CA ALA A 647 39.34 -7.46 -15.70
C ALA A 647 38.04 -7.67 -14.91
N HIS A 648 37.34 -6.60 -14.57
CA HIS A 648 35.96 -6.67 -14.12
C HIS A 648 35.04 -6.88 -15.34
N ILE A 649 34.18 -7.90 -15.31
CA ILE A 649 33.33 -8.24 -16.46
C ILE A 649 31.99 -7.54 -16.30
N THR A 650 31.78 -6.46 -17.04
CA THR A 650 30.57 -5.61 -16.97
C THR A 650 29.96 -5.36 -18.36
N GLY A 651 29.70 -4.09 -18.71
CA GLY A 651 29.25 -3.72 -20.05
C GLY A 651 30.31 -4.09 -21.08
N GLY A 652 29.90 -4.68 -22.19
CA GLY A 652 30.84 -5.25 -23.18
C GLY A 652 31.31 -6.68 -22.85
N GLY A 653 30.84 -7.26 -21.73
CA GLY A 653 30.93 -8.69 -21.45
C GLY A 653 32.36 -9.22 -21.43
N LEU A 654 32.55 -10.48 -21.81
CA LEU A 654 33.86 -11.11 -21.93
C LEU A 654 34.69 -10.49 -23.06
N LEU A 655 34.03 -10.15 -24.17
CA LEU A 655 34.71 -9.76 -25.42
C LEU A 655 35.37 -8.38 -25.34
N GLU A 656 34.80 -7.42 -24.63
CA GLU A 656 35.33 -6.05 -24.57
C GLU A 656 36.10 -5.74 -23.29
N ASN A 657 35.84 -6.42 -22.18
CA ASN A 657 36.49 -6.11 -20.89
C ASN A 657 37.87 -6.73 -20.76
N ILE A 658 38.03 -8.02 -21.11
CA ILE A 658 39.33 -8.71 -21.00
C ILE A 658 40.43 -8.02 -21.84
N PRO A 659 40.17 -7.55 -23.08
CA PRO A 659 41.19 -6.84 -23.87
C PRO A 659 41.70 -5.53 -23.24
N ARG A 660 40.96 -4.91 -22.31
CA ARG A 660 41.37 -3.65 -21.65
C ARG A 660 42.59 -3.82 -20.76
N VAL A 661 42.89 -5.05 -20.34
CA VAL A 661 44.00 -5.37 -19.43
C VAL A 661 45.08 -6.24 -20.07
N LEU A 662 45.08 -6.34 -21.40
CA LEU A 662 46.03 -7.14 -22.18
C LEU A 662 46.86 -6.28 -23.14
N PRO A 663 48.14 -6.60 -23.37
CA PRO A 663 48.96 -5.98 -24.42
C PRO A 663 48.33 -6.12 -25.81
N GLN A 664 48.51 -5.13 -26.69
CA GLN A 664 47.86 -5.08 -28.02
C GLN A 664 48.10 -6.32 -28.89
N LYS A 665 49.26 -6.98 -28.76
CA LYS A 665 49.64 -8.18 -29.54
C LYS A 665 49.17 -9.51 -28.92
N LEU A 666 48.46 -9.45 -27.80
CA LEU A 666 47.95 -10.61 -27.08
C LEU A 666 46.43 -10.59 -27.03
N GLY A 667 45.86 -11.79 -27.01
CA GLY A 667 44.45 -12.07 -26.79
C GLY A 667 44.28 -13.24 -25.83
N VAL A 668 43.06 -13.74 -25.68
CA VAL A 668 42.77 -14.93 -24.89
C VAL A 668 41.91 -15.91 -25.67
N ASN A 669 42.15 -17.21 -25.45
CA ASN A 669 41.22 -18.26 -25.82
C ASN A 669 40.59 -18.83 -24.53
N LEU A 670 39.28 -18.74 -24.42
CA LEU A 670 38.48 -19.19 -23.30
C LEU A 670 37.67 -20.41 -23.69
N ASP A 671 37.46 -21.35 -22.78
CA ASP A 671 36.65 -22.54 -23.01
C ASP A 671 35.50 -22.63 -21.99
N ALA A 672 34.27 -22.42 -22.44
CA ALA A 672 33.08 -22.39 -21.59
C ALA A 672 32.79 -23.69 -20.84
N GLN A 673 33.35 -24.82 -21.28
CA GLN A 673 33.20 -26.09 -20.59
C GLN A 673 33.94 -26.13 -19.24
N THR A 674 34.84 -25.18 -18.99
CA THR A 674 35.72 -25.17 -17.81
C THR A 674 35.14 -24.42 -16.61
N TRP A 675 34.04 -23.67 -16.79
CA TRP A 675 33.36 -22.99 -15.68
C TRP A 675 31.85 -23.23 -15.69
N ARG A 676 31.23 -22.91 -14.57
CA ARG A 676 29.79 -23.03 -14.43
C ARG A 676 29.08 -21.79 -14.98
N VAL A 677 28.38 -21.93 -16.10
CA VAL A 677 27.48 -20.91 -16.61
C VAL A 677 26.11 -21.02 -15.91
N PRO A 678 25.64 -19.99 -15.18
CA PRO A 678 24.33 -20.02 -14.55
C PRO A 678 23.16 -20.18 -15.54
N ARG A 679 22.12 -20.90 -15.14
CA ARG A 679 20.96 -21.25 -15.98
C ARG A 679 20.20 -20.07 -16.55
N ILE A 680 20.23 -18.92 -15.89
CA ILE A 680 19.59 -17.70 -16.39
C ILE A 680 20.18 -17.27 -17.74
N PHE A 681 21.48 -17.48 -17.98
CA PHE A 681 22.09 -17.16 -19.27
C PHE A 681 21.63 -18.12 -20.38
N SER A 682 21.44 -19.41 -20.07
CA SER A 682 20.83 -20.36 -21.00
C SER A 682 19.41 -19.93 -21.39
N TRP A 683 18.60 -19.52 -20.41
CA TRP A 683 17.24 -19.04 -20.68
C TRP A 683 17.25 -17.77 -21.54
N LEU A 684 18.08 -16.77 -21.20
CA LEU A 684 18.20 -15.54 -22.00
C LEU A 684 18.64 -15.82 -23.43
N GLN A 685 19.59 -16.75 -23.63
CA GLN A 685 20.06 -17.15 -24.94
C GLN A 685 18.94 -17.78 -25.77
N GLN A 686 18.18 -18.72 -25.17
CA GLN A 686 17.10 -19.44 -25.85
C GLN A 686 15.90 -18.52 -26.14
N GLU A 687 15.36 -17.86 -25.11
CA GLU A 687 14.19 -16.99 -25.24
C GLU A 687 14.49 -15.78 -26.14
N GLY A 688 15.68 -15.20 -25.99
CA GLY A 688 16.13 -14.08 -26.79
C GLY A 688 16.65 -14.44 -28.19
N HIS A 689 16.85 -15.73 -28.48
CA HIS A 689 17.50 -16.22 -29.70
C HIS A 689 18.86 -15.53 -29.96
N LEU A 690 19.64 -15.37 -28.89
CA LEU A 690 20.89 -14.60 -28.93
C LEU A 690 22.01 -15.44 -29.53
N SER A 691 22.83 -14.81 -30.38
CA SER A 691 24.05 -15.41 -30.91
C SER A 691 25.12 -15.55 -29.83
N GLU A 692 26.11 -16.41 -30.08
CA GLU A 692 27.27 -16.57 -29.17
C GLU A 692 28.00 -15.24 -28.93
N GLU A 693 28.25 -14.50 -30.00
CA GLU A 693 28.89 -13.18 -29.94
C GLU A 693 28.08 -12.18 -29.11
N GLU A 694 26.75 -12.15 -29.29
CA GLU A 694 25.88 -11.26 -28.53
C GLU A 694 25.86 -11.63 -27.04
N MET A 695 25.82 -12.93 -26.71
CA MET A 695 25.91 -13.40 -25.33
C MET A 695 27.24 -12.97 -24.69
N ALA A 696 28.36 -13.24 -25.36
CA ALA A 696 29.68 -12.93 -24.84
C ALA A 696 30.01 -11.43 -24.79
N ARG A 697 29.38 -10.61 -25.65
CA ARG A 697 29.52 -9.14 -25.66
C ARG A 697 28.59 -8.45 -24.66
N THR A 698 27.36 -8.94 -24.47
CA THR A 698 26.39 -8.22 -23.64
C THR A 698 26.43 -8.67 -22.20
N PHE A 699 26.74 -9.95 -21.95
CA PHE A 699 26.66 -10.55 -20.63
C PHE A 699 28.01 -11.06 -20.12
N ASN A 700 28.06 -11.24 -18.80
CA ASN A 700 29.21 -11.75 -18.09
C ASN A 700 29.29 -13.30 -18.09
N CYS A 701 28.21 -13.97 -18.52
CA CYS A 701 28.13 -15.43 -18.73
C CYS A 701 28.64 -16.27 -17.55
N GLY A 702 28.40 -15.81 -16.32
CA GLY A 702 28.80 -16.49 -15.09
C GLY A 702 30.13 -16.05 -14.51
N ILE A 703 30.96 -15.31 -15.25
CA ILE A 703 32.25 -14.79 -14.79
C ILE A 703 32.07 -13.34 -14.32
N GLY A 704 32.45 -13.01 -13.09
CA GLY A 704 32.42 -11.65 -12.57
C GLY A 704 33.73 -10.90 -12.76
N ALA A 705 34.86 -11.60 -12.68
CA ALA A 705 36.19 -11.05 -12.93
C ALA A 705 37.10 -12.09 -13.59
N ALA A 706 38.09 -11.65 -14.37
CA ALA A 706 39.09 -12.50 -15.01
C ALA A 706 40.51 -12.05 -14.65
N LEU A 707 41.32 -12.96 -14.11
CA LEU A 707 42.70 -12.72 -13.66
C LEU A 707 43.71 -13.34 -14.63
N MET A 708 44.78 -12.63 -14.92
CA MET A 708 45.92 -13.15 -15.70
C MET A 708 47.05 -13.54 -14.78
N VAL A 709 47.49 -14.80 -14.83
CA VAL A 709 48.43 -15.38 -13.88
C VAL A 709 49.45 -16.25 -14.63
N SER A 710 50.71 -16.25 -14.18
CA SER A 710 51.70 -17.19 -14.72
C SER A 710 51.29 -18.64 -14.46
N GLU A 711 51.58 -19.55 -15.39
CA GLU A 711 51.19 -20.96 -15.28
C GLU A 711 51.67 -21.65 -13.99
N ASP A 712 52.87 -21.30 -13.52
CA ASP A 712 53.48 -21.86 -12.30
C ASP A 712 52.78 -21.41 -11.00
N LEU A 713 52.04 -20.30 -11.04
CA LEU A 713 51.35 -19.71 -9.88
C LEU A 713 49.86 -20.04 -9.84
N VAL A 714 49.29 -20.65 -10.88
CA VAL A 714 47.84 -20.93 -11.00
C VAL A 714 47.30 -21.66 -9.78
N LYS A 715 47.97 -22.73 -9.34
CA LYS A 715 47.52 -23.55 -8.22
C LYS A 715 47.48 -22.76 -6.91
N GLN A 716 48.50 -21.93 -6.67
CA GLN A 716 48.56 -21.10 -5.47
C GLN A 716 47.47 -20.03 -5.50
N THR A 717 47.30 -19.34 -6.63
CA THR A 717 46.28 -18.30 -6.77
C THR A 717 44.86 -18.85 -6.59
N LEU A 718 44.54 -20.04 -7.13
CA LEU A 718 43.25 -20.68 -6.89
C LEU A 718 43.03 -21.02 -5.41
N GLN A 719 44.06 -21.49 -4.72
CA GLN A 719 43.98 -21.76 -3.27
C GLN A 719 43.76 -20.47 -2.46
N ASP A 720 44.43 -19.37 -2.84
CA ASP A 720 44.25 -18.08 -2.18
C ASP A 720 42.82 -17.54 -2.39
N ILE A 721 42.27 -17.70 -3.60
CA ILE A 721 40.87 -17.32 -3.92
C ILE A 721 39.87 -18.15 -3.11
N GLU A 722 40.07 -19.47 -3.03
CA GLU A 722 39.20 -20.39 -2.28
C GLU A 722 39.22 -20.08 -0.77
N GLN A 723 40.39 -19.72 -0.21
CA GLN A 723 40.53 -19.27 1.18
C GLN A 723 39.69 -18.02 1.48
N HIS A 724 39.45 -17.18 0.48
CA HIS A 724 38.58 -16.00 0.57
C HIS A 724 37.12 -16.26 0.15
N GLN A 725 36.71 -17.54 0.09
CA GLN A 725 35.33 -17.98 -0.19
C GLN A 725 34.79 -17.52 -1.56
N GLU A 726 35.67 -17.42 -2.55
CA GLU A 726 35.32 -17.17 -3.93
C GLU A 726 35.44 -18.46 -4.75
N GLU A 727 34.50 -18.69 -5.66
CA GLU A 727 34.54 -19.79 -6.62
C GLU A 727 35.27 -19.33 -7.88
N ALA A 728 36.22 -20.12 -8.37
CA ALA A 728 37.02 -19.76 -9.54
C ALA A 728 37.52 -20.98 -10.31
N TRP A 729 37.81 -20.76 -11.60
CA TRP A 729 38.26 -21.79 -12.54
C TRP A 729 39.36 -21.27 -13.45
N VAL A 730 40.22 -22.15 -13.94
CA VAL A 730 41.07 -21.81 -15.10
C VAL A 730 40.19 -21.88 -16.34
N ILE A 731 39.85 -20.71 -16.88
CA ILE A 731 38.88 -20.57 -17.96
C ILE A 731 39.51 -20.50 -19.36
N GLY A 732 40.84 -20.37 -19.43
CA GLY A 732 41.53 -20.19 -20.70
C GLY A 732 42.99 -19.83 -20.57
N ARG A 733 43.58 -19.40 -21.69
CA ARG A 733 45.00 -19.01 -21.78
C ARG A 733 45.18 -17.75 -22.64
N VAL A 734 46.23 -17.00 -22.32
CA VAL A 734 46.72 -15.88 -23.13
C VAL A 734 47.43 -16.42 -24.36
N VAL A 735 47.09 -15.89 -25.53
CA VAL A 735 47.59 -16.32 -26.85
C VAL A 735 48.10 -15.14 -27.66
N ALA A 736 49.01 -15.40 -28.60
CA ALA A 736 49.38 -14.40 -29.60
C ALA A 736 48.16 -13.99 -30.45
N CYS A 737 47.95 -12.69 -30.64
CA CYS A 737 46.85 -12.15 -31.42
C CYS A 737 47.39 -11.31 -32.60
N PRO A 738 47.33 -11.82 -33.84
CA PRO A 738 47.66 -11.04 -35.03
C PRO A 738 46.76 -9.81 -35.18
N GLU A 739 47.29 -8.76 -35.82
CA GLU A 739 46.56 -7.52 -36.08
C GLU A 739 45.28 -7.80 -36.89
N GLY A 740 44.14 -7.27 -36.42
CA GLY A 740 42.82 -7.50 -37.04
C GLY A 740 42.09 -8.79 -36.61
N SER A 741 42.69 -9.64 -35.79
CA SER A 741 42.01 -10.84 -35.23
C SER A 741 41.18 -10.48 -33.98
N PRO A 742 40.12 -11.25 -33.65
CA PRO A 742 39.40 -11.09 -32.38
C PRO A 742 40.33 -11.32 -31.19
N ARG A 743 40.36 -10.37 -30.25
CA ARG A 743 41.23 -10.44 -29.05
C ARG A 743 40.72 -11.40 -27.98
N VAL A 744 39.46 -11.83 -28.06
CA VAL A 744 38.86 -12.83 -27.19
C VAL A 744 38.15 -13.83 -28.09
N LYS A 745 38.49 -15.10 -27.93
CA LYS A 745 37.74 -16.22 -28.49
C LYS A 745 37.13 -17.01 -27.34
N VAL A 746 35.83 -17.30 -27.41
CA VAL A 746 35.14 -18.13 -26.42
C VAL A 746 34.67 -19.37 -27.14
N GLU A 747 35.21 -20.52 -26.77
CA GLU A 747 34.85 -21.81 -27.34
C GLU A 747 33.73 -22.46 -26.52
N HIS A 748 32.86 -23.22 -27.20
CA HIS A 748 31.79 -24.03 -26.61
C HIS A 748 30.76 -23.28 -25.74
N LEU A 749 30.59 -21.96 -25.91
CA LEU A 749 29.71 -21.17 -25.04
C LEU A 749 28.24 -21.59 -25.21
N ILE A 750 27.75 -21.63 -26.45
CA ILE A 750 26.38 -22.05 -26.74
C ILE A 750 26.17 -23.54 -26.41
N GLU A 751 27.14 -24.40 -26.72
CA GLU A 751 27.07 -25.83 -26.41
C GLU A 751 26.93 -26.05 -24.89
N THR A 752 27.71 -25.34 -24.08
CA THR A 752 27.61 -25.43 -22.61
C THR A 752 26.25 -24.95 -22.11
N MET A 753 25.68 -23.91 -22.73
CA MET A 753 24.34 -23.41 -22.39
C MET A 753 23.23 -24.40 -22.82
N GLN A 754 23.44 -25.14 -23.92
CA GLN A 754 22.51 -26.14 -24.47
C GLN A 754 22.60 -27.52 -23.79
N ILE A 755 23.80 -27.99 -23.41
CA ILE A 755 24.00 -29.23 -22.62
C ILE A 755 23.34 -29.09 -21.25
N ASN A 756 23.46 -27.90 -20.66
CA ASN A 756 22.65 -27.56 -19.52
C ASN A 756 21.16 -27.68 -19.89
N GLY A 757 20.71 -27.07 -20.99
CA GLY A 757 19.31 -27.18 -21.46
C GLY A 757 18.79 -28.59 -21.79
N SER A 758 19.65 -29.57 -22.13
CA SER A 758 19.25 -30.83 -22.79
C SER A 758 19.16 -32.08 -21.92
N VAL A 759 19.19 -31.98 -20.58
CA VAL A 759 18.85 -33.11 -19.67
C VAL A 759 17.33 -33.38 -19.66
N LEU A 760 16.73 -33.48 -20.85
CA LEU A 760 15.34 -33.83 -21.06
C LEU A 760 15.16 -35.07 -21.94
N GLU A 761 16.21 -35.63 -22.55
CA GLU A 761 16.10 -36.89 -23.29
C GLU A 761 17.34 -37.77 -23.14
N SER A 762 17.11 -39.04 -22.80
CA SER A 762 18.05 -40.16 -22.67
C SER A 762 18.81 -40.29 -21.33
N GLY A 763 18.51 -41.42 -20.66
CA GLY A 763 19.03 -41.78 -19.36
C GLY A 763 20.45 -42.36 -19.39
N THR A 764 20.88 -42.70 -18.17
CA THR A 764 22.14 -43.33 -17.77
C THR A 764 23.41 -42.47 -17.81
N LEU A 765 23.64 -41.78 -16.69
CA LEU A 765 24.90 -41.90 -15.94
C LEU A 765 24.64 -41.55 -14.47
N ARG A 766 24.72 -42.56 -13.60
CA ARG A 766 24.68 -42.42 -12.15
C ARG A 766 25.89 -41.58 -11.72
N ASN A 767 25.65 -40.45 -11.08
CA ASN A 767 26.60 -39.85 -10.16
C ASN A 767 25.85 -39.16 -9.01
N HIS A 768 26.35 -39.44 -7.81
CA HIS A 768 25.82 -39.03 -6.51
C HIS A 768 25.79 -37.50 -6.36
N PHE A 769 24.69 -36.88 -6.74
CA PHE A 769 24.22 -35.64 -6.14
C PHE A 769 22.77 -35.86 -5.74
N SER A 770 22.44 -35.61 -4.49
CA SER A 770 21.07 -35.59 -4.00
C SER A 770 20.32 -34.43 -4.66
N VAL A 771 19.86 -34.65 -5.89
CA VAL A 771 18.81 -33.83 -6.50
C VAL A 771 17.61 -34.01 -5.61
N GLN A 772 17.25 -32.98 -4.83
CA GLN A 772 15.97 -33.01 -4.15
C GLN A 772 14.88 -33.14 -5.23
N PRO A 773 13.96 -34.11 -5.11
CA PRO A 773 12.88 -34.27 -6.08
C PRO A 773 12.08 -32.97 -6.19
N LYS A 774 11.80 -32.53 -7.43
CA LYS A 774 10.99 -31.34 -7.73
C LYS A 774 9.67 -31.44 -6.96
N LYS A 775 9.42 -30.51 -6.03
CA LYS A 775 8.18 -30.49 -5.24
C LYS A 775 7.00 -30.15 -6.17
N ALA A 776 5.90 -30.89 -6.06
CA ALA A 776 4.67 -30.59 -6.78
C ALA A 776 4.10 -29.24 -6.35
N ARG A 777 3.74 -28.39 -7.31
CA ARG A 777 3.18 -27.05 -7.09
C ARG A 777 1.70 -27.15 -6.82
N VAL A 778 1.27 -26.72 -5.63
CA VAL A 778 -0.10 -26.91 -5.14
C VAL A 778 -0.84 -25.59 -5.08
N ALA A 779 -2.01 -25.53 -5.71
CA ALA A 779 -2.98 -24.46 -5.47
C ALA A 779 -4.01 -24.94 -4.46
N VAL A 780 -4.35 -24.11 -3.48
CA VAL A 780 -5.39 -24.44 -2.50
C VAL A 780 -6.59 -23.51 -2.68
N LEU A 781 -7.76 -24.10 -2.94
CA LEU A 781 -9.03 -23.38 -3.09
C LEU A 781 -9.80 -23.43 -1.76
N ILE A 782 -10.24 -22.26 -1.27
CA ILE A 782 -10.90 -22.13 0.04
C ILE A 782 -12.16 -21.25 -0.01
N SER A 783 -13.10 -21.49 0.91
CA SER A 783 -14.32 -20.66 1.07
C SER A 783 -14.59 -20.18 2.50
N GLY A 784 -13.68 -20.44 3.46
CA GLY A 784 -13.95 -20.22 4.88
C GLY A 784 -12.70 -20.15 5.76
N THR A 785 -12.77 -20.74 6.96
CA THR A 785 -11.79 -20.56 8.06
C THR A 785 -10.37 -21.07 7.79
N GLY A 786 -10.17 -21.83 6.70
CA GLY A 786 -8.86 -22.34 6.29
C GLY A 786 -8.21 -23.28 7.32
N SER A 787 -8.99 -24.12 8.02
CA SER A 787 -8.42 -25.09 8.95
C SER A 787 -7.65 -26.21 8.23
N ASN A 788 -8.25 -26.80 7.19
CA ASN A 788 -7.57 -27.76 6.31
C ASN A 788 -6.41 -27.10 5.53
N LEU A 789 -6.54 -25.82 5.17
CA LEU A 789 -5.43 -25.06 4.61
C LEU A 789 -4.25 -24.97 5.59
N GLN A 790 -4.49 -24.70 6.87
CA GLN A 790 -3.41 -24.66 7.87
C GLN A 790 -2.65 -25.98 7.94
N ALA A 791 -3.37 -27.11 7.98
CA ALA A 791 -2.74 -28.43 7.99
C ALA A 791 -1.89 -28.70 6.74
N LEU A 792 -2.35 -28.25 5.56
CA LEU A 792 -1.57 -28.33 4.31
C LEU A 792 -0.33 -27.41 4.36
N ILE A 793 -0.45 -26.19 4.88
CA ILE A 793 0.67 -25.26 5.06
C ILE A 793 1.73 -25.89 5.98
N ASP A 794 1.31 -26.41 7.13
CA ASP A 794 2.23 -26.98 8.12
C ASP A 794 2.95 -28.20 7.53
N SER A 795 2.24 -29.09 6.85
CA SER A 795 2.85 -30.25 6.18
C SER A 795 3.78 -29.87 5.04
N THR A 796 3.47 -28.83 4.26
CA THR A 796 4.31 -28.45 3.09
C THR A 796 5.59 -27.71 3.47
N ARG A 797 5.68 -27.21 4.71
CA ARG A 797 6.87 -26.59 5.27
C ARG A 797 7.91 -27.59 5.76
N GLU A 798 7.53 -28.83 5.99
CA GLU A 798 8.47 -29.88 6.39
C GLU A 798 9.53 -30.08 5.29
N PRO A 799 10.84 -30.15 5.63
CA PRO A 799 11.90 -30.32 4.65
C PRO A 799 11.71 -31.53 3.72
N SER A 800 11.12 -32.61 4.24
CA SER A 800 10.81 -33.84 3.50
C SER A 800 9.54 -33.76 2.65
N SER A 801 8.80 -32.65 2.69
CA SER A 801 7.59 -32.48 1.87
C SER A 801 7.95 -32.47 0.39
N LEU A 802 7.20 -33.25 -0.39
CA LEU A 802 7.25 -33.30 -1.85
C LEU A 802 6.26 -32.35 -2.51
N ALA A 803 5.58 -31.51 -1.72
CA ALA A 803 4.60 -30.53 -2.20
C ALA A 803 4.92 -29.13 -1.67
N HIS A 804 4.62 -28.10 -2.48
CA HIS A 804 4.77 -26.69 -2.14
C HIS A 804 3.53 -25.90 -2.57
N ILE A 805 2.89 -25.18 -1.64
CA ILE A 805 1.73 -24.35 -1.95
C ILE A 805 2.18 -23.05 -2.62
N VAL A 806 1.75 -22.84 -3.87
CA VAL A 806 2.15 -21.70 -4.69
C VAL A 806 1.11 -20.58 -4.71
N ILE A 807 -0.16 -20.90 -4.44
CA ILE A 807 -1.26 -19.93 -4.43
C ILE A 807 -2.42 -20.44 -3.56
N VAL A 808 -3.05 -19.51 -2.84
CA VAL A 808 -4.36 -19.75 -2.21
C VAL A 808 -5.42 -18.91 -2.91
N ILE A 809 -6.40 -19.57 -3.52
CA ILE A 809 -7.50 -18.92 -4.21
C ILE A 809 -8.74 -18.99 -3.32
N SER A 810 -9.32 -17.84 -2.96
CA SER A 810 -10.61 -17.81 -2.29
C SER A 810 -11.72 -17.26 -3.18
N ASN A 811 -12.87 -17.92 -3.13
CA ASN A 811 -14.08 -17.42 -3.80
C ASN A 811 -14.85 -16.38 -2.96
N LYS A 812 -14.32 -16.00 -1.78
CA LYS A 812 -14.87 -15.00 -0.88
C LYS A 812 -13.74 -14.09 -0.38
N ALA A 813 -13.99 -12.79 -0.34
CA ALA A 813 -13.08 -11.85 0.32
C ALA A 813 -13.14 -12.01 1.85
N ALA A 814 -12.08 -11.57 2.54
CA ALA A 814 -12.01 -11.46 4.01
C ALA A 814 -12.38 -12.76 4.77
N VAL A 815 -11.88 -13.91 4.30
CA VAL A 815 -11.99 -15.18 5.04
C VAL A 815 -10.71 -15.44 5.82
N ALA A 816 -10.82 -15.96 7.04
CA ALA A 816 -9.65 -16.23 7.91
C ALA A 816 -8.60 -17.18 7.30
N GLY A 817 -8.96 -17.95 6.27
CA GLY A 817 -7.99 -18.74 5.51
C GLY A 817 -7.02 -17.90 4.67
N LEU A 818 -7.41 -16.72 4.19
CA LEU A 818 -6.52 -15.80 3.47
C LEU A 818 -5.45 -15.22 4.41
N ASP A 819 -5.84 -14.79 5.61
CA ASP A 819 -4.90 -14.28 6.63
C ASP A 819 -3.85 -15.32 7.00
N LYS A 820 -4.25 -16.61 7.06
CA LYS A 820 -3.32 -17.72 7.33
C LYS A 820 -2.31 -17.91 6.20
N ALA A 821 -2.77 -17.81 4.95
CA ALA A 821 -1.89 -17.91 3.78
C ALA A 821 -0.90 -16.73 3.72
N GLU A 822 -1.38 -15.51 3.98
CA GLU A 822 -0.55 -14.29 3.98
C GLU A 822 0.50 -14.33 5.10
N LYS A 823 0.10 -14.69 6.33
CA LYS A 823 1.05 -14.94 7.44
C LYS A 823 2.06 -16.04 7.12
N ALA A 824 1.69 -16.96 6.24
CA ALA A 824 2.58 -18.02 5.80
C ALA A 824 3.52 -17.62 4.65
N GLY A 825 3.41 -16.40 4.12
CA GLY A 825 4.16 -15.90 2.97
C GLY A 825 3.67 -16.45 1.63
N ILE A 826 2.46 -17.02 1.59
CA ILE A 826 1.90 -17.64 0.38
C ILE A 826 1.03 -16.60 -0.36
N PRO A 827 1.25 -16.40 -1.67
CA PRO A 827 0.40 -15.53 -2.48
C PRO A 827 -1.09 -15.90 -2.35
N THR A 828 -1.96 -14.89 -2.41
CA THR A 828 -3.41 -15.10 -2.36
C THR A 828 -4.13 -14.38 -3.49
N ARG A 829 -5.21 -14.98 -4.00
CA ARG A 829 -6.09 -14.39 -5.01
C ARG A 829 -7.55 -14.52 -4.59
N ILE A 830 -8.31 -13.44 -4.73
CA ILE A 830 -9.73 -13.43 -4.46
C ILE A 830 -10.47 -13.40 -5.79
N ILE A 831 -11.15 -14.50 -6.12
CA ILE A 831 -11.95 -14.62 -7.35
C ILE A 831 -13.40 -14.77 -6.92
N ASN A 832 -14.11 -13.66 -6.81
CA ASN A 832 -15.48 -13.68 -6.33
C ASN A 832 -16.41 -14.25 -7.40
N HIS A 833 -16.86 -15.49 -7.21
CA HIS A 833 -17.80 -16.19 -8.10
C HIS A 833 -19.09 -15.41 -8.41
N LYS A 834 -19.48 -14.42 -7.60
CA LYS A 834 -20.66 -13.58 -7.85
C LYS A 834 -20.46 -12.53 -8.95
N LEU A 835 -19.21 -12.27 -9.34
CA LEU A 835 -18.87 -11.31 -10.39
C LEU A 835 -18.96 -11.93 -11.80
N TYR A 836 -19.17 -13.25 -11.90
CA TYR A 836 -19.20 -13.98 -13.16
C TYR A 836 -20.63 -14.39 -13.50
N LYS A 837 -20.98 -14.27 -14.80
CA LYS A 837 -22.33 -14.54 -15.31
C LYS A 837 -22.79 -15.97 -15.11
N ASN A 838 -21.86 -16.93 -15.13
CA ASN A 838 -22.14 -18.35 -14.97
C ASN A 838 -20.92 -19.08 -14.38
N ARG A 839 -21.12 -20.36 -14.02
CA ARG A 839 -20.08 -21.20 -13.40
C ARG A 839 -18.85 -21.37 -14.29
N ALA A 840 -19.04 -21.62 -15.59
CA ALA A 840 -17.92 -21.82 -16.50
C ALA A 840 -17.01 -20.58 -16.58
N ALA A 841 -17.59 -19.37 -16.63
CA ALA A 841 -16.82 -18.12 -16.64
C ALA A 841 -16.05 -17.89 -15.32
N PHE A 842 -16.63 -18.30 -14.18
CA PHE A 842 -15.92 -18.27 -12.89
C PHE A 842 -14.75 -19.26 -12.90
N ASP A 843 -15.00 -20.49 -13.34
CA ASP A 843 -13.97 -21.53 -13.36
C ASP A 843 -12.84 -21.19 -14.34
N THR A 844 -13.12 -20.54 -15.48
CA THR A 844 -12.10 -20.02 -16.40
C THR A 844 -11.19 -19.00 -15.71
N ALA A 845 -11.74 -18.07 -14.93
CA ALA A 845 -10.91 -17.11 -14.20
C ALA A 845 -10.07 -17.78 -13.10
N VAL A 846 -10.60 -18.82 -12.44
CA VAL A 846 -9.82 -19.65 -11.52
C VAL A 846 -8.69 -20.36 -12.27
N ASP A 847 -9.00 -20.95 -13.42
CA ASP A 847 -8.06 -21.67 -14.27
C ASP A 847 -6.93 -20.78 -14.79
N GLU A 848 -7.22 -19.54 -15.21
CA GLU A 848 -6.23 -18.53 -15.59
C GLU A 848 -5.23 -18.26 -14.46
N VAL A 849 -5.71 -18.19 -13.21
CA VAL A 849 -4.83 -18.05 -12.04
C VAL A 849 -4.07 -19.34 -11.74
N LEU A 850 -4.68 -20.52 -11.93
CA LEU A 850 -3.96 -21.78 -11.77
C LEU A 850 -2.80 -21.92 -12.78
N GLU A 851 -3.01 -21.44 -14.01
CA GLU A 851 -1.99 -21.34 -15.06
C GLU A 851 -0.93 -20.28 -14.75
N GLU A 852 -1.33 -19.08 -14.31
CA GLU A 852 -0.44 -18.00 -13.84
C GLU A 852 0.58 -18.50 -12.82
N PHE A 853 0.14 -19.40 -11.93
CA PHE A 853 0.98 -19.98 -10.87
C PHE A 853 1.56 -21.37 -11.23
N SER A 854 1.45 -21.83 -12.48
CA SER A 854 1.98 -23.12 -12.96
C SER A 854 1.64 -24.28 -12.02
N THR A 855 0.34 -24.43 -11.71
CA THR A 855 -0.13 -25.40 -10.72
C THR A 855 -0.06 -26.84 -11.23
N ASP A 856 0.47 -27.76 -10.42
CA ASP A 856 0.48 -29.20 -10.70
C ASP A 856 -0.71 -29.93 -10.06
N ILE A 857 -1.06 -29.56 -8.81
CA ILE A 857 -2.13 -30.19 -8.01
C ILE A 857 -3.05 -29.11 -7.43
N VAL A 858 -4.36 -29.35 -7.48
CA VAL A 858 -5.38 -28.45 -6.92
C VAL A 858 -6.01 -29.11 -5.69
N CYS A 859 -5.93 -28.48 -4.52
CA CYS A 859 -6.56 -28.96 -3.29
C CYS A 859 -7.79 -28.12 -2.94
N LEU A 860 -8.94 -28.77 -2.84
CA LEU A 860 -10.19 -28.15 -2.38
C LEU A 860 -10.27 -28.25 -0.85
N ALA A 861 -9.77 -27.24 -0.14
CA ALA A 861 -9.71 -27.23 1.31
C ALA A 861 -10.91 -26.48 1.91
N GLY A 862 -12.07 -27.16 1.90
CA GLY A 862 -13.35 -26.56 2.31
C GLY A 862 -13.85 -25.53 1.28
N PHE A 863 -13.69 -25.86 -0.01
CA PHE A 863 -14.17 -25.04 -1.12
C PHE A 863 -15.66 -25.34 -1.38
N MET A 864 -16.54 -24.43 -0.97
CA MET A 864 -17.99 -24.64 -0.94
C MET A 864 -18.65 -24.30 -2.29
N ARG A 865 -18.09 -24.79 -3.40
CA ARG A 865 -18.60 -24.58 -4.77
C ARG A 865 -18.42 -25.84 -5.61
N ILE A 866 -19.46 -26.17 -6.38
CA ILE A 866 -19.38 -27.20 -7.41
C ILE A 866 -18.71 -26.58 -8.63
N LEU A 867 -17.62 -27.21 -9.10
CA LEU A 867 -16.88 -26.84 -10.31
C LEU A 867 -17.60 -27.38 -11.56
N SER A 868 -17.35 -26.79 -12.73
CA SER A 868 -17.95 -27.23 -14.00
C SER A 868 -17.25 -28.45 -14.56
N GLY A 869 -17.98 -29.27 -15.32
CA GLY A 869 -17.43 -30.47 -15.98
C GLY A 869 -16.18 -30.21 -16.82
N PRO A 870 -16.12 -29.15 -17.67
CA PRO A 870 -14.90 -28.81 -18.41
C PRO A 870 -13.68 -28.57 -17.53
N PHE A 871 -13.85 -27.86 -16.41
CA PHE A 871 -12.78 -27.58 -15.45
C PHE A 871 -12.29 -28.88 -14.77
N VAL A 872 -13.22 -29.72 -14.31
CA VAL A 872 -12.89 -31.00 -13.68
C VAL A 872 -12.18 -31.94 -14.67
N ARG A 873 -12.59 -31.98 -15.94
CA ARG A 873 -11.90 -32.78 -16.98
C ARG A 873 -10.48 -32.31 -17.24
N LYS A 874 -10.24 -30.99 -17.27
CA LYS A 874 -8.90 -30.42 -17.47
C LYS A 874 -7.95 -30.81 -16.34
N TRP A 875 -8.43 -30.80 -15.11
CA TRP A 875 -7.67 -31.11 -13.90
C TRP A 875 -7.86 -32.54 -13.40
N ASN A 876 -8.35 -33.44 -14.27
CA ASN A 876 -8.62 -34.83 -13.91
C ASN A 876 -7.34 -35.54 -13.45
N GLY A 877 -7.42 -36.26 -12.32
CA GLY A 877 -6.25 -36.90 -11.70
C GLY A 877 -5.26 -35.94 -11.02
N LYS A 878 -5.53 -34.62 -11.02
CA LYS A 878 -4.69 -33.58 -10.39
C LYS A 878 -5.43 -32.77 -9.32
N MET A 879 -6.70 -33.07 -9.05
CA MET A 879 -7.52 -32.32 -8.10
C MET A 879 -7.96 -33.21 -6.95
N LEU A 880 -7.73 -32.75 -5.72
CA LEU A 880 -8.01 -33.44 -4.47
C LEU A 880 -9.07 -32.70 -3.69
N ASN A 881 -10.03 -33.43 -3.14
CA ASN A 881 -11.01 -32.89 -2.19
C ASN A 881 -11.03 -33.75 -0.93
N ILE A 882 -11.36 -33.11 0.19
CA ILE A 882 -11.63 -33.79 1.44
C ILE A 882 -13.12 -33.67 1.80
N HIS A 883 -13.73 -34.81 2.11
CA HIS A 883 -15.14 -34.93 2.48
C HIS A 883 -15.28 -35.40 3.95
N PRO A 884 -16.17 -34.79 4.75
CA PRO A 884 -16.28 -35.04 6.20
C PRO A 884 -17.09 -36.31 6.57
N SER A 885 -17.07 -37.34 5.71
CA SER A 885 -17.60 -38.68 5.99
C SER A 885 -16.79 -39.77 5.28
N LEU A 886 -17.07 -41.04 5.59
CA LEU A 886 -16.54 -42.19 4.86
C LEU A 886 -17.37 -42.41 3.57
N LEU A 887 -16.89 -41.91 2.44
CA LEU A 887 -17.52 -42.17 1.15
C LEU A 887 -17.48 -43.68 0.81
N PRO A 888 -18.52 -44.22 0.16
CA PRO A 888 -19.66 -43.52 -0.46
C PRO A 888 -20.82 -43.17 0.49
N SER A 889 -20.71 -43.40 1.80
CA SER A 889 -21.76 -43.07 2.78
C SER A 889 -21.84 -41.57 3.06
N PHE A 890 -23.07 -41.05 3.19
CA PHE A 890 -23.36 -39.65 3.55
C PHE A 890 -22.70 -38.61 2.61
N LYS A 891 -22.98 -38.73 1.30
CA LYS A 891 -22.52 -37.78 0.26
C LYS A 891 -23.18 -36.41 0.41
N GLY A 892 -22.55 -35.40 -0.18
CA GLY A 892 -23.11 -34.05 -0.27
C GLY A 892 -23.02 -33.27 1.04
N SER A 893 -23.79 -32.19 1.13
CA SER A 893 -23.77 -31.30 2.31
C SER A 893 -24.31 -31.98 3.57
N ASN A 894 -23.91 -31.45 4.74
CA ASN A 894 -24.41 -31.84 6.06
C ASN A 894 -24.12 -33.30 6.46
N ALA A 895 -22.98 -33.85 6.04
CA ALA A 895 -22.64 -35.24 6.31
C ALA A 895 -22.67 -35.62 7.81
N HIS A 896 -22.29 -34.72 8.71
CA HIS A 896 -22.35 -34.95 10.16
C HIS A 896 -23.78 -35.08 10.70
N GLU A 897 -24.73 -34.30 10.20
CA GLU A 897 -26.16 -34.42 10.57
C GLU A 897 -26.68 -35.79 10.14
N GLN A 898 -26.40 -36.18 8.88
CA GLN A 898 -26.84 -37.47 8.34
C GLN A 898 -26.25 -38.66 9.12
N VAL A 899 -24.99 -38.56 9.57
CA VAL A 899 -24.33 -39.58 10.40
C VAL A 899 -25.03 -39.75 11.74
N LEU A 900 -25.37 -38.65 12.41
CA LEU A 900 -26.06 -38.68 13.69
C LEU A 900 -27.50 -39.19 13.54
N ASP A 901 -28.21 -38.74 12.52
CA ASP A 901 -29.58 -39.19 12.22
C ASP A 901 -29.65 -40.68 11.89
N ALA A 902 -28.63 -41.21 11.20
CA ALA A 902 -28.53 -42.63 10.90
C ALA A 902 -28.14 -43.49 12.11
N GLY A 903 -27.71 -42.89 13.21
CA GLY A 903 -27.33 -43.59 14.45
C GLY A 903 -26.13 -44.53 14.30
N VAL A 904 -25.26 -44.30 13.32
CA VAL A 904 -24.07 -45.14 13.11
C VAL A 904 -23.04 -44.91 14.21
N THR A 905 -22.25 -45.93 14.52
CA THR A 905 -21.22 -45.86 15.57
C THR A 905 -19.84 -45.45 15.05
N VAL A 906 -19.66 -45.36 13.74
CA VAL A 906 -18.41 -45.01 13.07
C VAL A 906 -18.72 -44.12 11.86
N THR A 907 -17.96 -43.04 11.72
CA THR A 907 -17.87 -42.18 10.53
C THR A 907 -16.40 -41.92 10.23
N GLY A 908 -16.04 -40.81 9.58
CA GLY A 908 -14.67 -40.46 9.29
C GLY A 908 -14.55 -39.28 8.36
N CYS A 909 -13.43 -39.19 7.66
CA CYS A 909 -13.26 -38.32 6.51
C CYS A 909 -12.60 -39.09 5.35
N THR A 910 -12.81 -38.59 4.14
CA THR A 910 -12.31 -39.20 2.91
C THR A 910 -11.59 -38.17 2.05
N VAL A 911 -10.35 -38.45 1.65
CA VAL A 911 -9.67 -37.70 0.59
C VAL A 911 -9.78 -38.49 -0.71
N HIS A 912 -10.24 -37.83 -1.76
CA HIS A 912 -10.47 -38.45 -3.06
C HIS A 912 -10.08 -37.52 -4.21
N PHE A 913 -9.83 -38.09 -5.39
CA PHE A 913 -9.74 -37.30 -6.61
C PHE A 913 -11.12 -36.69 -6.93
N VAL A 914 -11.16 -35.46 -7.41
CA VAL A 914 -12.42 -34.82 -7.81
C VAL A 914 -12.90 -35.42 -9.14
N ALA A 915 -14.18 -35.76 -9.20
CA ALA A 915 -14.88 -36.22 -10.41
C ALA A 915 -16.04 -35.27 -10.75
N GLU A 916 -16.60 -35.39 -11.96
CA GLU A 916 -17.71 -34.52 -12.40
C GLU A 916 -18.95 -34.70 -11.51
N ASP A 917 -19.23 -35.94 -11.10
CA ASP A 917 -20.25 -36.25 -10.11
C ASP A 917 -19.72 -35.97 -8.69
N VAL A 918 -20.52 -35.25 -7.91
CA VAL A 918 -20.18 -34.83 -6.55
C VAL A 918 -19.90 -36.05 -5.68
N ASP A 919 -18.73 -36.04 -5.01
CA ASP A 919 -18.25 -37.08 -4.10
C ASP A 919 -18.27 -38.50 -4.70
N ALA A 920 -17.99 -38.61 -6.01
CA ALA A 920 -17.96 -39.88 -6.74
C ALA A 920 -16.55 -40.27 -7.25
N GLY A 921 -15.53 -39.46 -6.96
CA GLY A 921 -14.19 -39.75 -7.43
C GLY A 921 -13.46 -40.81 -6.61
N GLN A 922 -12.34 -41.29 -7.16
CA GLN A 922 -11.61 -42.41 -6.58
C GLN A 922 -10.95 -42.03 -5.25
N ILE A 923 -11.13 -42.89 -4.25
CA ILE A 923 -10.71 -42.66 -2.85
C ILE A 923 -9.20 -42.91 -2.70
N ILE A 924 -8.48 -41.92 -2.18
CA ILE A 924 -7.03 -41.99 -1.94
C ILE A 924 -6.75 -42.47 -0.51
N LEU A 925 -7.35 -41.81 0.48
CA LEU A 925 -7.23 -42.16 1.89
C LEU A 925 -8.56 -41.94 2.62
N GLN A 926 -8.79 -42.74 3.67
CA GLN A 926 -9.89 -42.57 4.61
C GLN A 926 -9.38 -42.74 6.04
N GLU A 927 -9.94 -41.99 6.97
CA GLU A 927 -9.69 -42.18 8.40
C GLU A 927 -11.02 -42.28 9.13
N ALA A 928 -11.21 -43.42 9.81
CA ALA A 928 -12.39 -43.71 10.59
C ALA A 928 -12.34 -43.00 11.95
N VAL A 929 -13.48 -42.43 12.34
CA VAL A 929 -13.68 -41.68 13.57
C VAL A 929 -14.90 -42.26 14.29
N PRO A 930 -14.81 -42.61 15.58
CA PRO A 930 -15.94 -43.15 16.32
C PRO A 930 -17.00 -42.07 16.56
N VAL A 931 -18.27 -42.44 16.46
CA VAL A 931 -19.43 -41.63 16.87
C VAL A 931 -19.82 -42.07 18.28
N LYS A 932 -19.72 -41.16 19.25
CA LYS A 932 -19.99 -41.42 20.66
C LYS A 932 -21.45 -41.14 20.98
N ARG A 933 -21.98 -41.86 21.99
CA ARG A 933 -23.32 -41.56 22.53
C ARG A 933 -23.35 -40.14 23.09
N GLY A 934 -24.27 -39.32 22.58
CA GLY A 934 -24.42 -37.91 22.97
C GLY A 934 -23.61 -36.92 22.15
N ASP A 935 -22.92 -37.34 21.08
CA ASP A 935 -22.29 -36.39 20.16
C ASP A 935 -23.34 -35.46 19.52
N THR A 936 -23.06 -34.16 19.51
CA THR A 936 -23.70 -33.16 18.64
C THR A 936 -22.92 -33.01 17.33
N VAL A 937 -23.52 -32.32 16.34
CA VAL A 937 -22.86 -32.00 15.06
C VAL A 937 -21.51 -31.33 15.29
N GLU A 938 -21.43 -30.40 16.24
CA GLU A 938 -20.21 -29.67 16.58
C GLU A 938 -19.14 -30.61 17.14
N THR A 939 -19.48 -31.41 18.16
CA THR A 939 -18.51 -32.32 18.81
C THR A 939 -18.01 -33.42 17.87
N LEU A 940 -18.85 -33.89 16.95
CA LEU A 940 -18.46 -34.84 15.91
C LEU A 940 -17.60 -34.16 14.84
N SER A 941 -17.98 -32.94 14.42
CA SER A 941 -17.24 -32.16 13.43
C SER A 941 -15.82 -31.84 13.91
N GLU A 942 -15.64 -31.44 15.18
CA GLU A 942 -14.32 -31.20 15.76
C GLU A 942 -13.44 -32.46 15.72
N ARG A 943 -14.02 -33.63 16.00
CA ARG A 943 -13.30 -34.90 15.98
C ARG A 943 -12.93 -35.34 14.56
N VAL A 944 -13.84 -35.20 13.60
CA VAL A 944 -13.58 -35.51 12.19
C VAL A 944 -12.54 -34.55 11.63
N LYS A 945 -12.60 -33.27 11.99
CA LYS A 945 -11.64 -32.25 11.56
C LYS A 945 -10.20 -32.58 11.98
N LEU A 946 -9.97 -33.20 13.14
CA LEU A 946 -8.65 -33.68 13.54
C LEU A 946 -8.12 -34.79 12.61
N ALA A 947 -9.00 -35.69 12.17
CA ALA A 947 -8.67 -36.70 11.17
C ALA A 947 -8.40 -36.05 9.79
N GLU A 948 -9.19 -35.03 9.41
CA GLU A 948 -8.97 -34.29 8.16
C GLU A 948 -7.59 -33.64 8.11
N HIS A 949 -7.15 -33.04 9.22
CA HIS A 949 -5.83 -32.40 9.33
C HIS A 949 -4.67 -33.38 9.17
N LYS A 950 -4.92 -34.68 9.39
CA LYS A 950 -3.92 -35.74 9.23
C LYS A 950 -3.94 -36.36 7.84
N ILE A 951 -5.10 -36.78 7.34
CA ILE A 951 -5.15 -37.50 6.06
C ILE A 951 -5.07 -36.60 4.85
N PHE A 952 -5.51 -35.33 4.92
CA PHE A 952 -5.46 -34.47 3.73
C PHE A 952 -4.03 -34.17 3.28
N PRO A 953 -3.12 -33.77 4.19
CA PRO A 953 -1.73 -33.58 3.80
C PRO A 953 -1.06 -34.91 3.41
N SER A 954 -1.38 -36.02 4.10
CA SER A 954 -0.84 -37.34 3.76
C SER A 954 -1.20 -37.77 2.32
N ALA A 955 -2.46 -37.58 1.93
CA ALA A 955 -2.92 -37.85 0.57
C ALA A 955 -2.27 -36.93 -0.46
N LEU A 956 -2.08 -35.64 -0.13
CA LEU A 956 -1.34 -34.73 -0.98
C LEU A 956 0.09 -35.22 -1.22
N GLN A 957 0.80 -35.67 -0.18
CA GLN A 957 2.17 -36.20 -0.33
C GLN A 957 2.22 -37.46 -1.22
N LEU A 958 1.25 -38.37 -1.08
CA LEU A 958 1.15 -39.58 -1.92
C LEU A 958 0.94 -39.26 -3.41
N VAL A 959 0.16 -38.21 -3.70
CA VAL A 959 -0.08 -37.77 -5.09
C VAL A 959 1.09 -36.96 -5.61
N ALA A 960 1.69 -36.10 -4.78
CA ALA A 960 2.86 -35.30 -5.13
C ALA A 960 4.11 -36.16 -5.40
N SER A 961 4.27 -37.28 -4.69
CA SER A 961 5.34 -38.25 -4.95
C SER A 961 5.13 -39.10 -6.21
N GLY A 962 3.90 -39.11 -6.75
CA GLY A 962 3.50 -40.01 -7.81
C GLY A 962 3.20 -41.45 -7.34
N ALA A 963 3.29 -41.75 -6.04
CA ALA A 963 2.95 -43.06 -5.49
C ALA A 963 1.48 -43.43 -5.73
N VAL A 964 0.59 -42.43 -5.75
CA VAL A 964 -0.81 -42.57 -6.12
C VAL A 964 -1.12 -41.68 -7.33
N ARG A 965 -1.61 -42.29 -8.40
CA ARG A 965 -2.08 -41.57 -9.59
C ARG A 965 -3.38 -42.16 -10.13
N LEU A 966 -4.15 -41.34 -10.83
CA LEU A 966 -5.32 -41.80 -11.56
C LEU A 966 -4.88 -42.31 -12.94
N GLY A 967 -5.07 -43.60 -13.21
CA GLY A 967 -4.73 -44.21 -14.51
C GLY A 967 -5.69 -43.80 -15.62
N GLU A 968 -5.29 -44.02 -16.88
CA GLU A 968 -6.10 -43.70 -18.08
C GLU A 968 -7.45 -44.43 -18.11
N ASN A 969 -7.57 -45.56 -17.41
CA ASN A 969 -8.82 -46.32 -17.23
C ASN A 969 -9.73 -45.76 -16.11
N GLY A 970 -9.37 -44.62 -15.50
CA GLY A 970 -10.13 -44.00 -14.40
C GLY A 970 -10.00 -44.70 -13.04
N ARG A 971 -9.10 -45.68 -12.90
CA ARG A 971 -8.83 -46.38 -11.63
C ARG A 971 -7.56 -45.86 -10.97
N ILE A 972 -7.48 -45.95 -9.65
CA ILE A 972 -6.25 -45.63 -8.92
C ILE A 972 -5.16 -46.66 -9.24
N CYS A 973 -3.98 -46.15 -9.56
CA CYS A 973 -2.76 -46.91 -9.69
C CYS A 973 -1.83 -46.55 -8.53
N TRP A 974 -1.48 -47.56 -7.74
CA TRP A 974 -0.41 -47.48 -6.75
C TRP A 974 0.89 -47.87 -7.44
N VAL A 975 1.87 -46.99 -7.43
CA VAL A 975 3.23 -47.31 -7.89
C VAL A 975 3.92 -47.98 -6.70
N THR A 976 4.09 -49.30 -6.76
CA THR A 976 4.87 -50.03 -5.76
C THR A 976 6.34 -49.61 -5.88
N GLU A 977 6.93 -49.16 -4.77
CA GLU A 977 8.39 -49.03 -4.65
C GLU A 977 9.00 -50.44 -4.77
N ASP A 978 9.85 -50.65 -5.79
CA ASP A 978 10.83 -51.75 -5.84
C ASP A 978 12.11 -51.35 -5.09
#